data_AF-A0A9D6K4A7-F1
#
_entry.id   AF-A0A9D6K4A7-F1
#
_cell.length_a   1.000
_cell.length_b   1.000
_cell.length_c   1.000
_cell.angle_alpha   90.00
_cell.angle_beta   90.00
_cell.angle_gamma   90.00
#
_symmetry.space_group_name_H-M   'P 1'
#
loop_
_entity.id
_entity.type
_entity.pdbx_description
1 polymer ?
#
loop_
_entity_poly.entity_id
_entity_poly.type
_entity_poly.pdbx_seq_one_letter_code
_entity_poly.pdbx_strand_id
1 'polypeptide(L)'
;MNTDSGFTEIHLRDYVYVLRKRKRIVLVTLCVATVFSILYSFFESVVYKSTATILVERDNPNVVEFKEVMALDASSTEYYQTQYQMIKSVTLLSKLTQQKSLSADSYVLSLKGGRFRILLRTLGLARFPWLAQFLTEPQVEDLFIRHMLDVEPIRNSRLVKVGVIHPDPGRASELANALVQLFIQRNLEDRYLVSQRASELIRGQLAEMKEKVSLAEKKLQKYKEEKGLVNIPSVRKSDAFIQEAKLQLVKIQAVEAKLSKRYLPKHPKMIHLRSQIEGLQGKIDEEESKLLEMSGLAIEYSELEREAESAKKIYEALLTRLEETGSEARSQASNILLVDSARIPERPFRPRPFFNLLIGLLLGGLGGICLAFFVDYFDASIKIPDDIEKGLGLELYGIIPVAEFGKKDPSGYSIFHTDNHSAAAESVRALRTALLFKLRQVSGGRVILITSPNPEEGKSTIALNLAAAFAQNHMDVLLVDADLRKPHLHKLLQTDNGIGLSDILEQRVQTSQAIKQRPFNSEFNFLGAGTILDHPTELIGMEQAGRLFAELRGQYDVIVLDASPFLAVADVSVLSEYADMVVFIARYHKTDKRHLKDVRRLFSEARIKSFGVVLNQVSPREKNHYYHRYYYYGYGEQKPAR
;
A
#
# COMPACT_ATOMS: atom_id res chain seq x y z
N MET A 1 -41.25 -24.94 -3.70
CA MET A 1 -40.02 -24.53 -2.99
C MET A 1 -39.77 -23.06 -3.30
N ASN A 2 -40.34 -22.16 -2.48
CA ASN A 2 -40.10 -20.73 -2.59
C ASN A 2 -38.93 -20.37 -1.68
N THR A 3 -37.79 -20.04 -2.27
CA THR A 3 -36.65 -19.44 -1.59
C THR A 3 -36.80 -17.92 -1.66
N ASP A 4 -37.57 -17.35 -0.73
CA ASP A 4 -37.51 -15.92 -0.43
C ASP A 4 -36.22 -15.68 0.39
N SER A 5 -35.09 -15.52 -0.31
CA SER A 5 -33.90 -14.92 0.26
C SER A 5 -34.16 -13.42 0.44
N GLY A 6 -34.76 -13.06 1.57
CA GLY A 6 -34.89 -11.68 2.01
C GLY A 6 -33.51 -11.08 2.22
N PHE A 7 -32.98 -10.41 1.20
CA PHE A 7 -31.88 -9.48 1.36
C PHE A 7 -32.39 -8.37 2.27
N THR A 8 -31.94 -8.38 3.53
CA THR A 8 -32.05 -7.24 4.44
C THR A 8 -31.44 -6.05 3.72
N GLU A 9 -32.27 -5.09 3.29
CA GLU A 9 -31.81 -3.85 2.70
C GLU A 9 -30.98 -3.11 3.75
N ILE A 10 -29.66 -3.22 3.66
CA ILE A 10 -28.74 -2.47 4.52
C ILE A 10 -28.79 -1.02 4.04
N HIS A 11 -29.43 -0.14 4.80
CA HIS A 11 -29.55 1.26 4.40
C HIS A 11 -28.28 2.04 4.79
N LEU A 12 -27.83 2.94 3.92
CA LEU A 12 -26.73 3.90 4.19
C LEU A 12 -26.91 4.68 5.51
N ARG A 13 -28.15 4.81 5.99
CA ARG A 13 -28.48 5.50 7.24
C ARG A 13 -28.06 4.72 8.49
N ASP A 14 -27.99 3.39 8.42
CA ASP A 14 -27.56 2.54 9.54
C ASP A 14 -26.07 2.78 9.85
N TYR A 15 -25.25 2.93 8.81
CA TYR A 15 -23.85 3.32 8.94
C TYR A 15 -23.68 4.72 9.56
N VAL A 16 -24.51 5.69 9.18
CA VAL A 16 -24.49 7.05 9.76
C VAL A 16 -24.89 7.03 11.24
N TYR A 17 -25.85 6.17 11.61
CA TYR A 17 -26.25 6.01 13.01
C TYR A 17 -25.11 5.46 13.87
N VAL A 18 -24.44 4.38 13.44
CA VAL A 18 -23.30 3.80 14.16
C VAL A 18 -22.21 4.84 14.40
N LEU A 19 -21.88 5.63 13.37
CA LEU A 19 -20.89 6.70 13.47
C LEU A 19 -21.32 7.81 14.44
N ARG A 20 -22.60 8.21 14.47
CA ARG A 20 -23.11 9.19 15.43
C ARG A 20 -23.12 8.67 16.87
N LYS A 21 -23.54 7.42 17.08
CA LYS A 21 -23.56 6.74 18.39
C LYS A 21 -22.15 6.64 18.97
N ARG A 22 -21.17 6.30 18.15
CA ARG A 22 -19.77 6.05 18.56
C ARG A 22 -18.82 7.21 18.21
N LYS A 23 -19.32 8.42 17.97
CA LYS A 23 -18.51 9.61 17.60
C LYS A 23 -17.34 9.90 18.55
N ARG A 24 -17.49 9.56 19.84
CA ARG A 24 -16.42 9.70 20.84
C ARG A 24 -15.24 8.76 20.57
N ILE A 25 -15.50 7.53 20.11
CA ILE A 25 -14.44 6.57 19.77
C ILE A 25 -13.62 7.10 18.60
N VAL A 26 -14.31 7.53 17.53
CA VAL A 26 -13.68 8.09 16.33
C VAL A 26 -12.83 9.33 16.67
N LEU A 27 -13.37 10.23 17.52
CA LEU A 27 -12.65 11.43 17.94
C LEU A 27 -11.40 11.11 18.77
N VAL A 28 -11.52 10.18 19.73
CA VAL A 28 -10.40 9.78 20.59
C VAL A 28 -9.28 9.12 19.78
N THR A 29 -9.61 8.19 18.88
CA THR A 29 -8.60 7.55 18.02
C THR A 29 -7.93 8.55 17.09
N LEU A 30 -8.69 9.49 16.53
CA LEU A 30 -8.15 10.56 15.70
C LEU A 30 -7.19 11.47 16.49
N CYS A 31 -7.57 11.89 17.70
CA CYS A 31 -6.72 12.70 18.57
C CYS A 31 -5.44 11.96 18.95
N VAL A 32 -5.52 10.70 19.36
CA VAL A 32 -4.35 9.88 19.72
C VAL A 32 -3.39 9.72 18.53
N ALA A 33 -3.91 9.39 17.35
CA ALA A 33 -3.10 9.26 16.14
C ALA A 33 -2.44 10.59 15.73
N THR A 34 -3.15 11.71 15.89
CA THR A 34 -2.63 13.05 15.59
C THR A 34 -1.49 13.42 16.54
N VAL A 35 -1.69 13.24 17.85
CA VAL A 35 -0.65 13.50 18.86
C VAL A 35 0.57 12.62 18.61
N PHE A 36 0.36 11.33 18.33
CA PHE A 36 1.45 10.42 17.99
C PHE A 36 2.21 10.86 16.73
N SER A 37 1.51 11.26 15.66
CA SER A 37 2.14 11.76 14.45
C SER A 37 2.95 13.04 14.67
N ILE A 38 2.47 13.94 15.53
CA ILE A 38 3.19 15.15 15.91
C ILE A 38 4.45 14.76 16.66
N LEU A 39 4.34 13.95 17.70
CA LEU A 39 5.49 13.47 18.50
C LEU A 39 6.52 12.76 17.62
N TYR A 40 6.08 11.85 16.74
CA TYR A 40 6.96 11.17 15.79
C TYR A 40 7.73 12.16 14.92
N SER A 41 7.04 13.18 14.40
CA SER A 41 7.68 14.24 13.60
C SER A 41 8.65 15.11 14.41
N PHE A 42 8.44 15.27 15.72
CA PHE A 42 9.34 16.01 16.61
C PHE A 42 10.58 15.21 17.00
N PHE A 43 10.48 13.88 17.09
CA PHE A 43 11.60 13.00 17.43
C PHE A 43 12.47 12.61 16.22
N GLU A 44 12.01 12.86 14.99
CA GLU A 44 12.79 12.61 13.78
C GLU A 44 13.95 13.60 13.67
N SER A 45 15.17 13.10 13.44
CA SER A 45 16.36 13.94 13.29
C SER A 45 16.24 14.83 12.07
N VAL A 46 16.50 16.12 12.24
CA VAL A 46 16.55 17.08 11.15
C VAL A 46 17.72 16.74 10.23
N VAL A 47 17.42 16.51 8.95
CA VAL A 47 18.43 16.24 7.93
C VAL A 47 18.25 17.17 6.74
N TYR A 48 19.36 17.54 6.13
CA TYR A 48 19.42 18.46 5.01
C TYR A 48 19.95 17.73 3.78
N LYS A 49 19.39 18.02 2.60
CA LYS A 49 19.84 17.49 1.31
C LYS A 49 20.49 18.62 0.53
N SER A 50 21.76 18.48 0.15
CA SER A 50 22.44 19.40 -0.78
C SER A 50 22.70 18.69 -2.10
N THR A 51 22.46 19.38 -3.23
CA THR A 51 22.52 18.78 -4.56
C THR A 51 23.44 19.57 -5.49
N ALA A 52 24.43 18.89 -6.08
CA ALA A 52 25.20 19.39 -7.21
C ALA A 52 24.60 18.86 -8.53
N THR A 53 24.69 19.64 -9.61
CA THR A 53 24.19 19.24 -10.93
C THR A 53 25.34 19.13 -11.90
N ILE A 54 25.46 17.96 -12.54
CA ILE A 54 26.45 17.71 -13.59
C ILE A 54 25.75 17.45 -14.93
N LEU A 55 26.38 17.89 -16.01
CA LEU A 55 26.03 17.56 -17.38
C LEU A 55 26.95 16.44 -17.84
N VAL A 56 26.36 15.33 -18.29
CA VAL A 56 27.11 14.21 -18.87
C VAL A 56 26.92 14.23 -20.38
N GLU A 57 27.93 14.73 -21.08
CA GLU A 57 27.97 14.68 -22.53
C GLU A 57 28.36 13.27 -23.00
N ARG A 58 27.88 12.93 -24.20
CA ARG A 58 28.35 11.72 -24.87
C ARG A 58 29.56 12.11 -25.69
N ASP A 59 30.59 11.30 -25.61
CA ASP A 59 31.59 11.29 -26.66
C ASP A 59 30.88 10.83 -27.94
N ASN A 60 30.79 11.71 -28.92
CA ASN A 60 30.51 11.30 -30.29
C ASN A 60 31.88 10.91 -30.86
N PRO A 61 32.17 9.62 -31.06
CA PRO A 61 33.41 9.25 -31.72
C PRO A 61 33.29 9.68 -33.19
N ASN A 62 33.67 10.92 -33.50
CA ASN A 62 33.90 11.36 -34.86
C ASN A 62 35.21 10.75 -35.37
N VAL A 63 35.29 9.43 -35.40
CA VAL A 63 36.31 8.68 -36.11
C VAL A 63 35.68 7.34 -36.45
N VAL A 64 35.16 7.22 -37.68
CA VAL A 64 35.27 6.08 -38.61
C VAL A 64 34.19 6.30 -39.70
N GLU A 65 34.56 6.98 -40.80
CA GLU A 65 33.88 6.80 -42.09
C GLU A 65 34.30 5.43 -42.66
N PHE A 66 33.81 4.34 -42.08
CA PHE A 66 33.79 3.00 -42.68
C PHE A 66 32.83 2.11 -41.88
N LYS A 67 31.68 1.81 -42.49
CA LYS A 67 30.63 0.87 -42.06
C LYS A 67 29.81 1.26 -40.81
N GLU A 68 28.72 1.97 -41.09
CA GLU A 68 27.47 2.07 -40.31
C GLU A 68 26.69 0.75 -40.16
N VAL A 69 27.30 -0.42 -40.32
CA VAL A 69 26.59 -1.71 -40.20
C VAL A 69 27.19 -2.49 -39.04
N MET A 70 26.80 -2.12 -37.81
CA MET A 70 26.78 -2.92 -36.55
C MET A 70 26.65 -2.03 -35.31
N ALA A 71 25.89 -0.93 -35.37
CA ALA A 71 25.48 -0.18 -34.19
C ALA A 71 23.95 -0.09 -34.16
N LEU A 72 23.32 -1.25 -34.00
CA LEU A 72 21.94 -1.31 -33.52
C LEU A 72 21.94 -0.79 -32.08
N ASP A 73 21.32 0.38 -31.89
CA ASP A 73 20.85 0.99 -30.64
C ASP A 73 21.23 0.25 -29.34
N ALA A 74 22.45 0.49 -28.83
CA ALA A 74 22.60 0.53 -27.38
C ALA A 74 21.84 1.79 -26.94
N SER A 75 20.65 1.58 -26.39
CA SER A 75 19.69 2.65 -26.11
C SER A 75 20.38 3.81 -25.40
N SER A 76 20.02 5.05 -25.75
CA SER A 76 20.58 6.22 -25.09
C SER A 76 20.45 6.14 -23.55
N THR A 77 19.46 5.42 -23.06
CA THR A 77 19.26 5.17 -21.64
C THR A 77 20.39 4.37 -20.98
N GLU A 78 20.99 3.37 -21.63
CA GLU A 78 22.01 2.49 -21.04
C GLU A 78 23.34 3.19 -20.75
N TYR A 79 23.79 4.07 -21.65
CA TYR A 79 25.00 4.88 -21.43
C TYR A 79 24.86 5.72 -20.15
N TYR A 80 23.73 6.40 -19.99
CA TYR A 80 23.49 7.25 -18.83
C TYR A 80 23.31 6.43 -17.55
N GLN A 81 22.64 5.28 -17.60
CA GLN A 81 22.55 4.37 -16.45
C GLN A 81 23.91 3.91 -15.97
N THR A 82 24.82 3.57 -16.89
CA THR A 82 26.20 3.18 -16.56
C THR A 82 26.92 4.31 -15.83
N GLN A 83 26.79 5.54 -16.31
CA GLN A 83 27.37 6.72 -15.65
C GLN A 83 26.81 6.93 -14.24
N TYR A 84 25.51 6.70 -14.04
CA TYR A 84 24.88 6.82 -12.71
C TYR A 84 25.38 5.78 -11.72
N GLN A 85 25.61 4.54 -12.19
CA GLN A 85 26.19 3.49 -11.35
C GLN A 85 27.67 3.75 -11.06
N MET A 86 28.41 4.34 -12.01
CA MET A 86 29.80 4.73 -11.77
C MET A 86 29.92 5.81 -10.69
N ILE A 87 29.01 6.79 -10.62
CA ILE A 87 28.96 7.76 -9.51
C ILE A 87 28.73 7.07 -8.15
N LYS A 88 27.95 5.97 -8.15
CA LYS A 88 27.69 5.14 -6.95
C LYS A 88 28.79 4.10 -6.68
N SER A 89 29.88 4.11 -7.45
CA SER A 89 30.96 3.13 -7.32
C SER A 89 31.60 3.18 -5.94
N VAL A 90 31.75 2.01 -5.32
CA VAL A 90 32.36 1.84 -4.01
C VAL A 90 33.77 2.43 -3.96
N THR A 91 34.54 2.34 -5.05
CA THR A 91 35.93 2.85 -5.11
C THR A 91 36.00 4.38 -5.05
N LEU A 92 35.03 5.09 -5.62
CA LEU A 92 34.95 6.55 -5.51
C LEU A 92 34.54 6.96 -4.11
N LEU A 93 33.56 6.24 -3.56
CA LEU A 93 33.07 6.49 -2.21
C LEU A 93 34.12 6.16 -1.15
N SER A 94 34.92 5.12 -1.32
CA SER A 94 36.03 4.78 -0.41
C SER A 94 37.12 5.85 -0.42
N LYS A 95 37.45 6.41 -1.61
CA LYS A 95 38.37 7.55 -1.71
C LYS A 95 37.80 8.79 -1.02
N LEU A 96 36.52 9.09 -1.23
CA LEU A 96 35.85 10.22 -0.58
C LEU A 96 35.80 10.05 0.95
N THR A 97 35.43 8.86 1.44
CA THR A 97 35.32 8.57 2.87
C THR A 97 36.68 8.68 3.56
N GLN A 98 37.74 8.21 2.90
CA GLN A 98 39.12 8.32 3.39
C GLN A 98 39.62 9.78 3.37
N GLN A 99 39.41 10.53 2.29
CA GLN A 99 39.88 11.91 2.14
C GLN A 99 39.17 12.88 3.10
N LYS A 100 37.87 12.66 3.36
CA LYS A 100 37.05 13.52 4.23
C LYS A 100 36.84 12.96 5.64
N SER A 101 37.53 11.87 6.00
CA SER A 101 37.46 11.24 7.33
C SER A 101 36.03 10.94 7.81
N LEU A 102 35.15 10.47 6.91
CA LEU A 102 33.75 10.15 7.22
C LEU A 102 33.59 9.09 8.31
N SER A 103 34.61 8.26 8.51
CA SER A 103 34.65 7.23 9.56
C SER A 103 34.57 7.81 10.98
N ALA A 104 34.94 9.09 11.17
CA ALA A 104 34.87 9.78 12.45
C ALA A 104 33.61 10.65 12.60
N ASP A 105 32.72 10.67 11.61
CA ASP A 105 31.52 11.51 11.65
C ASP A 105 30.47 10.97 12.63
N SER A 106 29.96 11.83 13.52
CA SER A 106 28.98 11.50 14.54
C SER A 106 27.68 10.98 13.94
N TYR A 107 27.29 11.45 12.76
CA TYR A 107 26.11 10.93 12.05
C TYR A 107 26.32 9.51 11.52
N VAL A 108 27.46 9.24 10.88
CA VAL A 108 27.82 7.90 10.37
C VAL A 108 27.94 6.91 11.53
N LEU A 109 28.52 7.32 12.66
CA LEU A 109 28.57 6.53 13.89
C LEU A 109 27.16 6.22 14.44
N SER A 110 26.25 7.19 14.40
CA SER A 110 24.85 6.97 14.81
C SER A 110 24.09 6.00 13.90
N LEU A 111 24.39 6.00 12.59
CA LEU A 111 23.83 5.06 11.61
C LEU A 111 24.43 3.65 11.77
N LYS A 112 25.73 3.55 12.04
CA LYS A 112 26.42 2.28 12.33
C LYS A 112 25.86 1.61 13.59
N GLY A 113 25.71 2.39 14.66
CA GLY A 113 25.33 1.91 15.97
C GLY A 113 23.82 1.77 16.22
N GLY A 114 22.96 1.78 15.20
CA GLY A 114 21.49 1.88 15.33
C GLY A 114 20.92 1.28 16.63
N ARG A 115 20.17 2.10 17.40
CA ARG A 115 19.72 1.82 18.79
C ARG A 115 19.17 0.41 19.02
N PHE A 116 18.51 -0.16 18.02
CA PHE A 116 17.96 -1.53 18.04
C PHE A 116 19.04 -2.63 17.97
N ARG A 117 20.11 -2.44 17.20
CA ARG A 117 21.24 -3.39 17.13
C ARG A 117 22.08 -3.37 18.40
N ILE A 118 22.32 -2.19 18.99
CA ILE A 118 22.97 -2.09 20.30
C ILE A 118 22.14 -2.85 21.34
N LEU A 119 20.82 -2.63 21.38
CA LEU A 119 19.92 -3.35 22.28
C LEU A 119 19.96 -4.87 22.09
N LEU A 120 19.92 -5.36 20.84
CA LEU A 120 20.02 -6.79 20.55
C LEU A 120 21.38 -7.39 20.94
N ARG A 121 22.47 -6.62 20.79
CA ARG A 121 23.82 -7.03 21.19
C ARG A 121 23.99 -7.05 22.71
N THR A 122 23.46 -6.06 23.43
CA THR A 122 23.50 -6.02 24.91
C THR A 122 22.63 -7.12 25.55
N LEU A 123 21.56 -7.55 24.87
CA LEU A 123 20.72 -8.68 25.28
C LEU A 123 21.35 -10.07 25.01
N GLY A 124 22.56 -10.16 24.45
CA GLY A 124 23.23 -11.44 24.19
C GLY A 124 22.56 -12.29 23.10
N LEU A 125 21.77 -11.67 22.22
CA LEU A 125 21.07 -12.32 21.10
C LEU A 125 22.01 -12.57 19.90
N ALA A 126 23.27 -12.13 19.97
CA ALA A 126 24.32 -12.38 18.98
C ALA A 126 24.72 -13.86 18.84
N ARG A 127 24.29 -14.73 19.76
CA ARG A 127 24.55 -16.19 19.71
C ARG A 127 23.78 -16.91 18.60
N PHE A 128 22.74 -16.30 18.05
CA PHE A 128 21.89 -16.92 17.04
C PHE A 128 22.45 -16.66 15.63
N PRO A 129 22.74 -17.71 14.82
CA PRO A 129 23.35 -17.56 13.49
C PRO A 129 22.55 -16.68 12.53
N TRP A 130 21.21 -16.75 12.58
CA TRP A 130 20.33 -15.92 11.74
C TRP A 130 20.36 -14.43 12.10
N LEU A 131 20.78 -14.09 13.32
CA LEU A 131 20.90 -12.71 13.80
C LEU A 131 22.32 -12.14 13.64
N ALA A 132 23.33 -13.02 13.59
CA ALA A 132 24.74 -12.64 13.49
C ALA A 132 25.05 -11.82 12.23
N GLN A 133 24.44 -12.18 11.09
CA GLN A 133 24.61 -11.45 9.83
C GLN A 133 23.99 -10.04 9.88
N PHE A 134 22.90 -9.84 10.64
CA PHE A 134 22.30 -8.52 10.86
C PHE A 134 23.09 -7.66 11.86
N LEU A 135 23.83 -8.29 12.77
CA LEU A 135 24.64 -7.62 13.80
C LEU A 135 26.06 -7.26 13.33
N THR A 136 26.45 -7.69 12.14
CA THR A 136 27.74 -7.32 11.55
C THR A 136 27.74 -5.82 11.23
N GLU A 137 28.81 -5.11 11.59
CA GLU A 137 28.90 -3.66 11.37
C GLU A 137 28.92 -3.36 9.86
N PRO A 138 27.94 -2.61 9.33
CA PRO A 138 27.95 -2.22 7.93
C PRO A 138 29.13 -1.29 7.64
N GLN A 139 29.72 -1.47 6.47
CA GLN A 139 30.78 -0.58 5.98
C GLN A 139 30.23 0.85 5.81
N VAL A 140 31.11 1.86 5.92
CA VAL A 140 30.72 3.27 5.82
C VAL A 140 30.16 3.56 4.43
N GLU A 141 30.75 2.93 3.41
CA GLU A 141 30.38 3.04 2.00
C GLU A 141 28.94 2.58 1.77
N ASP A 142 28.56 1.43 2.35
CA ASP A 142 27.19 0.89 2.24
C ASP A 142 26.16 1.79 2.92
N LEU A 143 26.49 2.35 4.09
CA LEU A 143 25.63 3.29 4.78
C LEU A 143 25.46 4.57 3.98
N PHE A 144 26.55 5.05 3.37
CA PHE A 144 26.55 6.25 2.55
C PHE A 144 25.67 6.06 1.31
N ILE A 145 25.83 4.96 0.56
CA ILE A 145 24.99 4.65 -0.62
C ILE A 145 23.51 4.56 -0.26
N ARG A 146 23.18 3.88 0.85
CA ARG A 146 21.79 3.58 1.20
C ARG A 146 21.04 4.75 1.84
N HIS A 147 21.72 5.60 2.61
CA HIS A 147 21.05 6.58 3.47
C HIS A 147 21.46 8.03 3.19
N MET A 148 22.64 8.25 2.59
CA MET A 148 23.21 9.59 2.43
C MET A 148 23.30 10.03 0.97
N LEU A 149 23.52 9.12 0.01
CA LEU A 149 23.70 9.44 -1.40
C LEU A 149 22.40 9.27 -2.18
N ASP A 150 22.02 10.30 -2.93
CA ASP A 150 20.85 10.30 -3.79
C ASP A 150 21.22 10.83 -5.18
N VAL A 151 21.24 9.94 -6.18
CA VAL A 151 21.61 10.28 -7.56
C VAL A 151 20.36 10.15 -8.42
N GLU A 152 19.83 11.29 -8.88
CA GLU A 152 18.57 11.39 -9.61
C GLU A 152 18.81 11.97 -11.02
N PRO A 153 18.52 11.22 -12.09
CA PRO A 153 18.57 11.77 -13.43
C PRO A 153 17.40 12.71 -13.71
N ILE A 154 17.65 13.80 -14.44
CA ILE A 154 16.58 14.67 -14.91
C ILE A 154 16.00 14.08 -16.19
N ARG A 155 14.71 13.75 -16.17
CA ARG A 155 14.00 13.18 -17.33
C ARG A 155 14.18 14.08 -18.56
N ASN A 156 14.39 13.45 -19.72
CA ASN A 156 14.59 14.12 -21.01
C ASN A 156 15.75 15.13 -21.01
N SER A 157 16.77 14.91 -20.18
CA SER A 157 17.94 15.76 -20.08
C SER A 157 19.21 14.94 -19.88
N ARG A 158 20.35 15.55 -20.20
CA ARG A 158 21.69 15.02 -19.95
C ARG A 158 22.22 15.39 -18.55
N LEU A 159 21.38 16.03 -17.75
CA LEU A 159 21.69 16.51 -16.41
C LEU A 159 21.43 15.44 -15.35
N VAL A 160 22.33 15.38 -14.37
CA VAL A 160 22.25 14.47 -13.23
C VAL A 160 22.37 15.29 -11.96
N LYS A 161 21.43 15.09 -11.02
CA LYS A 161 21.50 15.66 -9.68
C LYS A 161 22.16 14.66 -8.76
N VAL A 162 23.28 15.05 -8.17
CA VAL A 162 24.01 14.29 -7.16
C VAL A 162 23.75 14.95 -5.81
N GLY A 163 22.92 14.31 -5.00
CA GLY A 163 22.49 14.77 -3.69
C GLY A 163 23.16 14.03 -2.55
N VAL A 164 23.56 14.77 -1.50
CA VAL A 164 24.03 14.19 -0.24
C VAL A 164 23.13 14.66 0.91
N ILE A 165 22.72 13.72 1.76
CA ILE A 165 21.86 13.92 2.92
C ILE A 165 22.71 13.85 4.19
N HIS A 166 22.68 14.91 5.00
CA HIS A 166 23.42 14.99 6.25
C HIS A 166 22.70 15.92 7.27
N PRO A 167 22.81 15.68 8.60
CA PRO A 167 22.24 16.57 9.62
C PRO A 167 22.85 17.97 9.65
N ASP A 168 24.13 18.09 9.29
CA ASP A 168 24.80 19.38 9.13
C ASP A 168 24.71 19.82 7.65
N PRO A 169 24.05 20.96 7.35
CA PRO A 169 23.89 21.46 5.98
C PRO A 169 25.22 21.88 5.33
N GLY A 170 26.21 22.32 6.12
CA GLY A 170 27.53 22.68 5.61
C GLY A 170 28.27 21.47 5.06
N ARG A 171 28.34 20.41 5.86
CA ARG A 171 28.92 19.12 5.43
C ARG A 171 28.17 18.48 4.26
N ALA A 172 26.84 18.56 4.21
CA ALA A 172 26.07 18.03 3.09
C ALA A 172 26.55 18.63 1.75
N SER A 173 26.73 19.95 1.72
CA SER A 173 27.21 20.68 0.54
C SER A 173 28.65 20.33 0.18
N GLU A 174 29.53 20.31 1.19
CA GLU A 174 30.95 19.98 0.99
C GLU A 174 31.12 18.57 0.41
N LEU A 175 30.38 17.58 0.94
CA LEU A 175 30.44 16.20 0.47
C LEU A 175 29.87 16.02 -0.94
N ALA A 176 28.77 16.70 -1.27
CA ALA A 176 28.21 16.66 -2.62
C ALA A 176 29.18 17.26 -3.65
N ASN A 177 29.79 18.41 -3.33
CA ASN A 177 30.79 19.04 -4.20
C ASN A 177 32.05 18.20 -4.33
N ALA A 178 32.58 17.66 -3.22
CA ALA A 178 33.77 16.82 -3.23
C ALA A 178 33.56 15.53 -4.03
N LEU A 179 32.39 14.89 -3.90
CA LEU A 179 32.05 13.70 -4.67
C LEU A 179 32.05 13.98 -6.18
N VAL A 180 31.43 15.09 -6.59
CA VAL A 180 31.37 15.48 -8.01
C VAL A 180 32.77 15.82 -8.55
N GLN A 181 33.58 16.57 -7.78
CA GLN A 181 34.96 16.87 -8.17
C GLN A 181 35.81 15.60 -8.32
N LEU A 182 35.71 14.66 -7.38
CA LEU A 182 36.39 13.37 -7.46
C LEU A 182 35.93 12.56 -8.67
N PHE A 183 34.65 12.59 -9.01
CA PHE A 183 34.14 11.92 -10.20
C PHE A 183 34.68 12.53 -11.50
N ILE A 184 34.70 13.87 -11.61
CA ILE A 184 35.27 14.58 -12.77
C ILE A 184 36.76 14.27 -12.89
N GLN A 185 37.52 14.37 -11.79
CA GLN A 185 38.94 14.07 -11.77
C GLN A 185 39.21 12.62 -12.19
N ARG A 186 38.42 11.67 -11.66
CA ARG A 186 38.57 10.26 -12.01
C ARG A 186 38.28 10.00 -13.48
N ASN A 187 37.22 10.62 -14.03
CA ASN A 187 36.89 10.49 -15.44
C ASN A 187 38.03 11.02 -16.33
N LEU A 188 38.58 12.19 -16.01
CA LEU A 188 39.74 12.74 -16.70
C LEU A 188 40.96 11.81 -16.63
N GLU A 189 41.28 11.27 -15.45
CA GLU A 189 42.37 10.30 -15.27
C GLU A 189 42.17 9.04 -16.12
N ASP A 190 40.96 8.47 -16.12
CA ASP A 190 40.64 7.26 -16.88
C ASP A 190 40.76 7.52 -18.39
N ARG A 191 40.31 8.69 -18.89
CA ARG A 191 40.45 9.04 -20.30
C ARG A 191 41.89 9.31 -20.70
N TYR A 192 42.66 9.97 -19.84
CA TYR A 192 44.10 10.16 -20.05
C TYR A 192 44.82 8.81 -20.15
N LEU A 193 44.51 7.86 -19.26
CA LEU A 193 45.10 6.51 -19.27
C LEU A 193 44.75 5.74 -20.56
N VAL A 194 43.49 5.80 -21.02
CA VAL A 194 43.07 5.17 -22.27
C VAL A 194 43.83 5.77 -23.46
N SER A 195 43.96 7.09 -23.52
CA SER A 195 44.69 7.78 -24.59
C SER A 195 46.19 7.46 -24.55
N GLN A 196 46.79 7.37 -23.36
CA GLN A 196 48.18 6.96 -23.19
C GLN A 196 48.43 5.56 -23.72
N ARG A 197 47.57 4.58 -23.36
CA ARG A 197 47.67 3.19 -23.86
C ARG A 197 47.50 3.11 -25.37
N ALA A 198 46.58 3.87 -25.95
CA ALA A 198 46.41 3.95 -27.40
C ALA A 198 47.67 4.54 -28.07
N SER A 199 48.27 5.58 -27.49
CA SER A 199 49.51 6.17 -27.97
C SER A 199 50.69 5.19 -27.89
N GLU A 200 50.80 4.42 -26.80
CA GLU A 200 51.81 3.36 -26.66
C GLU A 200 51.66 2.27 -27.72
N LEU A 201 50.41 1.86 -28.01
CA LEU A 201 50.12 0.89 -29.08
C LEU A 201 50.55 1.42 -30.46
N ILE A 202 50.20 2.67 -30.79
CA ILE A 202 50.61 3.31 -32.05
C ILE A 202 52.13 3.43 -32.14
N ARG A 203 52.82 3.77 -31.03
CA ARG A 203 54.29 3.80 -30.98
C ARG A 203 54.91 2.43 -31.27
N GLY A 204 54.34 1.36 -30.75
CA GLY A 204 54.76 -0.01 -31.06
C GLY A 204 54.63 -0.32 -32.55
N GLN A 205 53.48 0.00 -33.15
CA GLN A 205 53.24 -0.18 -34.58
C GLN A 205 54.16 0.71 -35.44
N LEU A 206 54.43 1.94 -35.01
CA LEU A 206 55.38 2.84 -35.68
C LEU A 206 56.80 2.27 -35.70
N ALA A 207 57.25 1.66 -34.60
CA ALA A 207 58.56 1.01 -34.56
C ALA A 207 58.64 -0.16 -35.55
N GLU A 208 57.61 -1.00 -35.59
CA GLU A 208 57.51 -2.12 -36.55
C GLU A 208 57.45 -1.62 -38.01
N MET A 209 56.65 -0.59 -38.28
CA MET A 209 56.55 -0.02 -39.63
C MET A 209 57.82 0.70 -40.05
N LYS A 210 58.52 1.38 -39.14
CA LYS A 210 59.83 1.99 -39.41
C LYS A 210 60.85 0.94 -39.85
N GLU A 211 60.85 -0.22 -39.21
CA GLU A 211 61.70 -1.34 -39.62
C GLU A 211 61.31 -1.85 -41.01
N LYS A 212 60.01 -2.05 -41.28
CA LYS A 212 59.51 -2.46 -42.61
C LYS A 212 59.88 -1.47 -43.71
N VAL A 213 59.74 -0.16 -43.45
CA VAL A 213 60.18 0.91 -44.37
C VAL A 213 61.67 0.81 -44.63
N SER A 214 62.49 0.72 -43.57
CA SER A 214 63.95 0.62 -43.72
C SER A 214 64.36 -0.63 -44.51
N LEU A 215 63.69 -1.77 -44.29
CA LEU A 215 63.93 -3.01 -45.02
C LEU A 215 63.53 -2.88 -46.50
N ALA A 216 62.35 -2.32 -46.78
CA ALA A 216 61.88 -2.09 -48.16
C ALA A 216 62.78 -1.11 -48.92
N GLU A 217 63.18 0.01 -48.29
CA GLU A 217 64.12 0.97 -48.87
C GLU A 217 65.50 0.35 -49.11
N LYS A 218 66.02 -0.46 -48.17
CA LYS A 218 67.29 -1.19 -48.36
C LYS A 218 67.21 -2.21 -49.50
N LYS A 219 66.10 -2.95 -49.61
CA LYS A 219 65.86 -3.87 -50.74
C LYS A 219 65.88 -3.12 -52.07
N LEU A 220 65.15 -2.00 -52.15
CA LEU A 220 65.11 -1.14 -53.33
C LEU A 220 66.50 -0.58 -53.67
N GLN A 221 67.25 -0.10 -52.67
CA GLN A 221 68.59 0.44 -52.86
C GLN A 221 69.59 -0.63 -53.32
N LYS A 222 69.59 -1.81 -52.68
CA LYS A 222 70.44 -2.94 -53.09
C LYS A 222 70.13 -3.36 -54.53
N TYR A 223 68.85 -3.40 -54.90
CA TYR A 223 68.42 -3.71 -56.27
C TYR A 223 68.88 -2.65 -57.28
N LYS A 224 68.81 -1.35 -56.92
CA LYS A 224 69.37 -0.25 -57.73
C LYS A 224 70.87 -0.40 -57.97
N GLU A 225 71.63 -0.76 -56.93
CA GLU A 225 73.09 -0.92 -56.96
C GLU A 225 73.51 -2.18 -57.75
N GLU A 226 72.92 -3.33 -57.46
CA GLU A 226 73.25 -4.61 -58.08
C GLU A 226 72.96 -4.63 -59.59
N LYS A 227 71.87 -3.95 -60.00
CA LYS A 227 71.43 -3.90 -61.40
C LYS A 227 71.88 -2.62 -62.13
N GLY A 228 72.65 -1.74 -61.48
CA GLY A 228 73.20 -0.53 -62.11
C GLY A 228 72.14 0.46 -62.62
N LEU A 229 70.96 0.49 -62.00
CA LEU A 229 69.76 1.19 -62.48
C LEU A 229 69.77 2.72 -62.23
N VAL A 230 70.94 3.31 -62.02
CA VAL A 230 71.09 4.74 -61.67
C VAL A 230 70.72 5.66 -62.85
N ASN A 231 70.67 5.15 -64.08
CA ASN A 231 70.29 5.89 -65.29
C ASN A 231 69.30 5.10 -66.17
N ILE A 232 68.00 5.14 -65.85
CA ILE A 232 66.91 4.61 -66.70
C ILE A 232 66.29 5.66 -67.68
N PRO A 233 67.05 6.48 -68.43
CA PRO A 233 66.51 7.13 -69.65
C PRO A 233 66.67 6.31 -70.95
N SER A 234 67.30 5.12 -70.89
CA SER A 234 67.77 4.35 -72.05
C SER A 234 66.71 3.47 -72.72
N VAL A 235 65.61 3.12 -72.03
CA VAL A 235 64.55 2.24 -72.58
C VAL A 235 63.85 2.90 -73.78
N ARG A 236 63.42 4.16 -73.66
CA ARG A 236 62.74 4.89 -74.75
C ARG A 236 63.61 5.14 -75.98
N LYS A 237 64.94 5.25 -75.80
CA LYS A 237 65.88 5.44 -76.91
C LYS A 237 66.14 4.14 -77.67
N SER A 238 66.20 3.02 -76.95
CA SER A 238 66.44 1.69 -77.54
C SER A 238 65.22 1.22 -78.33
N ASP A 239 64.00 1.46 -77.83
CA ASP A 239 62.75 1.20 -78.56
C ASP A 239 62.68 1.97 -79.89
N ALA A 240 62.98 3.28 -79.87
CA ALA A 240 62.99 4.11 -81.07
C ALA A 240 64.05 3.66 -82.08
N PHE A 241 65.23 3.25 -81.60
CA PHE A 241 66.30 2.71 -82.43
C PHE A 241 65.93 1.38 -83.08
N ILE A 242 65.30 0.45 -82.34
CA ILE A 242 64.83 -0.83 -82.88
C ILE A 242 63.78 -0.58 -83.97
N GLN A 243 62.84 0.33 -83.75
CA GLN A 243 61.82 0.70 -84.75
C GLN A 243 62.44 1.31 -86.01
N GLU A 244 63.42 2.21 -85.86
CA GLU A 244 64.13 2.80 -86.98
C GLU A 244 64.97 1.76 -87.75
N ALA A 245 65.69 0.90 -87.04
CA ALA A 245 66.51 -0.18 -87.61
C ALA A 245 65.64 -1.20 -88.36
N LYS A 246 64.48 -1.59 -87.81
CA LYS A 246 63.49 -2.44 -88.50
C LYS A 246 63.00 -1.78 -89.79
N LEU A 247 62.72 -0.48 -89.76
CA LEU A 247 62.28 0.25 -90.95
C LEU A 247 63.37 0.36 -92.01
N GLN A 248 64.64 0.50 -91.62
CA GLN A 248 65.79 0.42 -92.52
C GLN A 248 65.98 -0.99 -93.10
N LEU A 249 65.84 -2.03 -92.27
CA LEU A 249 65.91 -3.42 -92.69
C LEU A 249 64.86 -3.73 -93.77
N VAL A 250 63.61 -3.30 -93.56
CA VAL A 250 62.52 -3.46 -94.53
C VAL A 250 62.85 -2.73 -95.85
N LYS A 251 63.44 -1.53 -95.80
CA LYS A 251 63.88 -0.81 -97.01
C LYS A 251 64.98 -1.56 -97.77
N ILE A 252 65.97 -2.12 -97.07
CA ILE A 252 67.09 -2.86 -97.68
C ILE A 252 66.59 -4.20 -98.25
N GLN A 253 65.73 -4.92 -97.54
CA GLN A 253 65.08 -6.14 -98.03
C GLN A 253 64.24 -5.88 -99.29
N ALA A 254 63.54 -4.74 -99.36
CA ALA A 254 62.83 -4.34 -100.57
C ALA A 254 63.78 -4.07 -101.76
N VAL A 255 64.99 -3.58 -101.50
CA VAL A 255 66.05 -3.41 -102.52
C VAL A 255 66.63 -4.78 -102.92
N GLU A 256 66.84 -5.70 -101.97
CA GLU A 256 67.27 -7.08 -102.25
C GLU A 256 66.25 -7.81 -103.12
N ALA A 257 64.95 -7.72 -102.80
CA ALA A 257 63.87 -8.31 -103.58
C ALA A 257 63.81 -7.79 -105.03
N LYS A 258 64.24 -6.54 -105.27
CA LYS A 258 64.37 -5.97 -106.62
C LYS A 258 65.64 -6.46 -107.34
N LEU A 259 66.77 -6.54 -106.65
CA LEU A 259 68.06 -6.95 -107.23
C LEU A 259 68.17 -8.45 -107.47
N SER A 260 67.53 -9.28 -106.64
CA SER A 260 67.48 -10.75 -106.79
C SER A 260 66.77 -11.22 -108.06
N LYS A 261 65.91 -10.38 -108.66
CA LYS A 261 65.33 -10.63 -110.00
C LYS A 261 66.34 -10.48 -111.14
N ARG A 262 67.47 -9.79 -110.91
CA ARG A 262 68.43 -9.38 -111.95
C ARG A 262 69.82 -9.98 -111.76
N TYR A 263 70.18 -10.38 -110.55
CA TYR A 263 71.50 -10.93 -110.21
C TYR A 263 71.34 -12.27 -109.47
N LEU A 264 72.25 -13.22 -109.76
CA LEU A 264 72.30 -14.49 -109.02
C LEU A 264 72.81 -14.28 -107.57
N PRO A 265 72.47 -15.19 -106.63
CA PRO A 265 72.80 -15.04 -105.21
C PRO A 265 74.30 -14.86 -104.89
N LYS A 266 75.20 -15.38 -105.75
CA LYS A 266 76.67 -15.27 -105.57
C LYS A 266 77.28 -13.98 -106.12
N HIS A 267 76.48 -13.06 -106.65
CA HIS A 267 76.99 -11.80 -107.18
C HIS A 267 77.52 -10.91 -106.05
N PRO A 268 78.69 -10.23 -106.20
CA PRO A 268 79.30 -9.43 -105.13
C PRO A 268 78.35 -8.42 -104.47
N LYS A 269 77.47 -7.78 -105.27
CA LYS A 269 76.45 -6.85 -104.76
C LYS A 269 75.37 -7.51 -103.90
N MET A 270 74.97 -8.75 -104.19
CA MET A 270 73.97 -9.49 -103.40
C MET A 270 74.56 -10.00 -102.09
N ILE A 271 75.81 -10.47 -102.11
CA ILE A 271 76.54 -10.89 -100.91
C ILE A 271 76.68 -9.71 -99.95
N HIS A 272 77.05 -8.53 -100.46
CA HIS A 272 77.16 -7.32 -99.63
C HIS A 272 75.80 -6.93 -99.01
N LEU A 273 74.72 -6.96 -99.78
CA LEU A 273 73.38 -6.58 -99.31
C LEU A 273 72.82 -7.57 -98.28
N ARG A 274 73.04 -8.88 -98.48
CA ARG A 274 72.67 -9.91 -97.50
C ARG A 274 73.49 -9.78 -96.22
N SER A 275 74.79 -9.52 -96.33
CA SER A 275 75.63 -9.23 -95.18
C SER A 275 75.14 -8.00 -94.41
N GLN A 276 74.61 -6.97 -95.09
CA GLN A 276 73.99 -5.82 -94.44
C GLN A 276 72.67 -6.19 -93.73
N ILE A 277 71.83 -7.03 -94.34
CA ILE A 277 70.57 -7.52 -93.75
C ILE A 277 70.85 -8.35 -92.50
N GLU A 278 71.74 -9.34 -92.59
CA GLU A 278 72.15 -10.17 -91.45
C GLU A 278 72.79 -9.34 -90.35
N GLY A 279 73.64 -8.37 -90.70
CA GLY A 279 74.24 -7.45 -89.73
C GLY A 279 73.23 -6.52 -89.06
N LEU A 280 72.19 -6.08 -89.76
CA LEU A 280 71.09 -5.28 -89.20
C LEU A 280 70.14 -6.13 -88.34
N GLN A 281 69.80 -7.34 -88.77
CA GLN A 281 68.99 -8.29 -88.00
C GLN A 281 69.69 -8.65 -86.69
N GLY A 282 70.98 -8.99 -86.74
CA GLY A 282 71.76 -9.28 -85.53
C GLY A 282 71.76 -8.11 -84.53
N LYS A 283 71.83 -6.87 -85.01
CA LYS A 283 71.73 -5.67 -84.16
C LYS A 283 70.33 -5.47 -83.57
N ILE A 284 69.28 -5.78 -84.33
CA ILE A 284 67.89 -5.67 -83.84
C ILE A 284 67.64 -6.71 -82.76
N ASP A 285 68.01 -7.97 -82.98
CA ASP A 285 67.80 -9.07 -82.02
C ASP A 285 68.63 -8.85 -80.75
N GLU A 286 69.84 -8.32 -80.87
CA GLU A 286 70.69 -7.93 -79.74
C GLU A 286 70.03 -6.81 -78.90
N GLU A 287 69.49 -5.77 -79.55
CA GLU A 287 68.81 -4.66 -78.86
C GLU A 287 67.44 -5.06 -78.29
N GLU A 288 66.68 -5.95 -78.95
CA GLU A 288 65.43 -6.50 -78.40
C GLU A 288 65.66 -7.33 -77.14
N SER A 289 66.72 -8.15 -77.12
CA SER A 289 67.09 -8.94 -75.95
C SER A 289 67.46 -8.02 -74.77
N LYS A 290 68.24 -6.96 -75.03
CA LYS A 290 68.55 -5.92 -74.03
C LYS A 290 67.28 -5.22 -73.53
N LEU A 291 66.34 -4.90 -74.42
CA LEU A 291 65.09 -4.22 -74.06
C LEU A 291 64.19 -5.10 -73.17
N LEU A 292 64.07 -6.40 -73.46
CA LEU A 292 63.30 -7.34 -72.65
C LEU A 292 63.89 -7.48 -71.24
N GLU A 293 65.21 -7.60 -71.13
CA GLU A 293 65.90 -7.61 -69.84
C GLU A 293 65.69 -6.30 -69.06
N MET A 294 65.80 -5.14 -69.72
CA MET A 294 65.54 -3.84 -69.10
C MET A 294 64.08 -3.66 -68.65
N SER A 295 63.13 -4.19 -69.41
CA SER A 295 61.69 -4.13 -69.09
C SER A 295 61.36 -4.99 -67.87
N GLY A 296 61.90 -6.22 -67.79
CA GLY A 296 61.80 -7.07 -66.60
C GLY A 296 62.38 -6.39 -65.36
N LEU A 297 63.57 -5.79 -65.50
CA LEU A 297 64.21 -5.05 -64.41
C LEU A 297 63.38 -3.85 -63.92
N ALA A 298 62.69 -3.16 -64.83
CA ALA A 298 61.83 -2.01 -64.53
C ALA A 298 60.53 -2.40 -63.81
N ILE A 299 59.95 -3.57 -64.12
CA ILE A 299 58.74 -4.07 -63.44
C ILE A 299 59.06 -4.43 -61.99
N GLU A 300 60.12 -5.21 -61.75
CA GLU A 300 60.57 -5.56 -60.40
C GLU A 300 60.97 -4.32 -59.59
N TYR A 301 61.61 -3.34 -60.24
CA TYR A 301 61.90 -2.04 -59.64
C TYR A 301 60.61 -1.33 -59.17
N SER A 302 59.61 -1.24 -60.04
CA SER A 302 58.33 -0.57 -59.74
C SER A 302 57.57 -1.26 -58.61
N GLU A 303 57.65 -2.60 -58.52
CA GLU A 303 57.02 -3.35 -57.43
C GLU A 303 57.68 -3.04 -56.08
N LEU A 304 59.01 -3.07 -56.00
CA LEU A 304 59.77 -2.74 -54.79
C LEU A 304 59.60 -1.26 -54.39
N GLU A 305 59.53 -0.36 -55.37
CA GLU A 305 59.28 1.07 -55.15
C GLU A 305 57.89 1.30 -54.55
N ARG A 306 56.86 0.64 -55.10
CA ARG A 306 55.49 0.71 -54.58
C ARG A 306 55.38 0.12 -53.17
N GLU A 307 56.09 -0.98 -52.86
CA GLU A 307 56.14 -1.56 -51.52
C GLU A 307 56.77 -0.57 -50.52
N ALA A 308 57.90 0.05 -50.87
CA ALA A 308 58.56 1.06 -50.04
C ALA A 308 57.69 2.30 -49.83
N GLU A 309 57.06 2.81 -50.89
CA GLU A 309 56.19 3.99 -50.81
C GLU A 309 54.93 3.70 -50.00
N SER A 310 54.33 2.51 -50.14
CA SER A 310 53.17 2.08 -49.35
C SER A 310 53.50 1.99 -47.86
N ALA A 311 54.62 1.34 -47.51
CA ALA A 311 55.07 1.24 -46.13
C ALA A 311 55.34 2.63 -45.53
N LYS A 312 55.95 3.54 -46.32
CA LYS A 312 56.22 4.92 -45.89
C LYS A 312 54.94 5.70 -45.64
N LYS A 313 53.93 5.61 -46.52
CA LYS A 313 52.62 6.26 -46.35
C LYS A 313 51.91 5.80 -45.07
N ILE A 314 51.95 4.50 -44.77
CA ILE A 314 51.37 3.96 -43.53
C ILE A 314 52.12 4.48 -42.31
N TYR A 315 53.46 4.53 -42.36
CA TYR A 315 54.28 5.10 -41.29
C TYR A 315 53.95 6.58 -41.05
N GLU A 316 53.87 7.39 -42.09
CA GLU A 316 53.51 8.81 -42.00
C GLU A 316 52.09 8.99 -41.43
N ALA A 317 51.12 8.20 -41.90
CA ALA A 317 49.76 8.24 -41.38
C ALA A 317 49.69 7.87 -39.88
N LEU A 318 50.42 6.84 -39.45
CA LEU A 318 50.52 6.48 -38.03
C LEU A 318 51.24 7.55 -37.20
N LEU A 319 52.22 8.24 -37.78
CA LEU A 319 52.96 9.31 -37.11
C LEU A 319 52.06 10.52 -36.89
N THR A 320 51.34 10.97 -37.93
CA THR A 320 50.33 12.02 -37.81
C THR A 320 49.27 11.63 -36.77
N ARG A 321 48.81 10.38 -36.79
CA ARG A 321 47.84 9.89 -35.81
C ARG A 321 48.38 9.92 -34.38
N LEU A 322 49.67 9.62 -34.19
CA LEU A 322 50.33 9.72 -32.88
C LEU A 322 50.43 11.17 -32.40
N GLU A 323 50.77 12.10 -33.29
CA GLU A 323 50.83 13.53 -32.97
C GLU A 323 49.46 14.11 -32.62
N GLU A 324 48.42 13.75 -33.38
CA GLU A 324 47.03 14.07 -33.08
C GLU A 324 46.61 13.51 -31.71
N THR A 325 46.79 12.21 -31.49
CA THR A 325 46.42 11.55 -30.22
C THR A 325 47.19 12.14 -29.04
N GLY A 326 48.46 12.47 -29.22
CA GLY A 326 49.30 13.08 -28.18
C GLY A 326 48.93 14.53 -27.86
N SER A 327 48.52 15.32 -28.86
CA SER A 327 48.00 16.68 -28.69
C SER A 327 46.63 16.67 -28.01
N GLU A 328 45.74 15.77 -28.45
CA GLU A 328 44.42 15.58 -27.87
C GLU A 328 44.49 15.07 -26.43
N ALA A 329 45.39 14.13 -26.12
CA ALA A 329 45.60 13.62 -24.75
C ALA A 329 45.91 14.71 -23.73
N ARG A 330 46.56 15.80 -24.15
CA ARG A 330 46.85 16.97 -23.29
C ARG A 330 45.68 17.94 -23.18
N SER A 331 44.79 17.96 -24.16
CA SER A 331 43.66 18.90 -24.28
C SER A 331 42.29 18.27 -23.99
N GLN A 332 42.23 17.04 -23.46
CA GLN A 332 40.96 16.39 -23.16
C GLN A 332 40.17 17.17 -22.09
N ALA A 333 39.09 17.82 -22.52
CA ALA A 333 38.06 18.30 -21.62
C ALA A 333 37.26 17.12 -21.05
N SER A 334 36.87 17.22 -19.78
CA SER A 334 35.96 16.26 -19.17
C SER A 334 34.63 16.29 -19.93
N ASN A 335 34.11 15.13 -20.34
CA ASN A 335 32.74 15.04 -20.88
C ASN A 335 31.68 15.21 -19.78
N ILE A 336 32.12 15.34 -18.53
CA ILE A 336 31.31 15.73 -17.38
C ILE A 336 31.61 17.20 -17.07
N LEU A 337 30.61 18.06 -17.26
CA LEU A 337 30.68 19.47 -16.90
C LEU A 337 29.91 19.71 -15.60
N LEU A 338 30.53 20.39 -14.64
CA LEU A 338 29.84 20.88 -13.46
C LEU A 338 28.96 22.08 -13.86
N VAL A 339 27.63 21.93 -13.76
CA VAL A 339 26.67 22.97 -14.14
C VAL A 339 26.33 23.86 -12.95
N ASP A 340 25.98 23.25 -11.82
CA ASP A 340 25.70 23.96 -10.58
C ASP A 340 26.34 23.23 -9.40
N SER A 341 27.02 24.00 -8.56
CA SER A 341 27.65 23.46 -7.35
C SER A 341 26.60 23.27 -6.26
N ALA A 342 26.82 22.31 -5.38
CA ALA A 342 25.98 22.11 -4.21
C ALA A 342 26.02 23.36 -3.33
N ARG A 343 24.84 23.92 -3.01
CA ARG A 343 24.67 25.06 -2.11
C ARG A 343 24.28 24.56 -0.72
N ILE A 344 24.58 25.36 0.30
CA ILE A 344 24.15 25.07 1.67
C ILE A 344 22.61 25.17 1.72
N PRO A 345 21.90 24.08 2.03
CA PRO A 345 20.43 24.09 2.02
C PRO A 345 19.87 24.91 3.18
N GLU A 346 18.98 25.84 2.88
CA GLU A 346 18.34 26.72 3.89
C GLU A 346 17.21 26.03 4.66
N ARG A 347 16.60 24.99 4.07
CA ARG A 347 15.46 24.27 4.65
C ARG A 347 15.78 22.79 4.85
N PRO A 348 15.28 22.18 5.93
CA PRO A 348 15.46 20.75 6.16
C PRO A 348 14.69 19.92 5.13
N PHE A 349 15.30 18.81 4.72
CA PHE A 349 14.69 17.85 3.80
C PHE A 349 13.68 16.94 4.51
N ARG A 350 13.98 16.57 5.77
CA ARG A 350 13.10 15.86 6.70
C ARG A 350 13.28 16.43 8.12
N PRO A 351 12.25 16.35 8.98
CA PRO A 351 10.92 15.76 8.76
C PRO A 351 10.00 16.62 7.87
N ARG A 352 8.95 16.01 7.29
CA ARG A 352 7.89 16.72 6.55
C ARG A 352 6.63 16.76 7.43
N PRO A 353 6.55 17.71 8.39
CA PRO A 353 5.54 17.67 9.46
C PRO A 353 4.11 17.69 8.93
N PHE A 354 3.86 18.45 7.86
CA PHE A 354 2.55 18.51 7.22
C PHE A 354 2.10 17.17 6.61
N PHE A 355 3.01 16.46 5.95
CA PHE A 355 2.69 15.16 5.33
C PHE A 355 2.50 14.07 6.38
N ASN A 356 3.34 14.07 7.42
CA ASN A 356 3.19 13.17 8.56
C ASN A 356 1.83 13.39 9.24
N LEU A 357 1.46 14.65 9.51
CA LEU A 357 0.16 15.01 10.09
C LEU A 357 -1.02 14.52 9.24
N LEU A 358 -0.94 14.67 7.92
CA LEU A 358 -1.97 14.19 6.99
C LEU A 358 -2.15 12.67 7.07
N ILE A 359 -1.04 11.92 7.13
CA ILE A 359 -1.07 10.46 7.32
C ILE A 359 -1.67 10.11 8.68
N GLY A 360 -1.28 10.81 9.75
CA GLY A 360 -1.83 10.60 11.09
C GLY A 360 -3.34 10.83 11.15
N LEU A 361 -3.84 11.87 10.50
CA LEU A 361 -5.28 12.15 10.39
C LEU A 361 -6.02 11.08 9.59
N LEU A 362 -5.47 10.66 8.44
CA LEU A 362 -6.07 9.61 7.61
C LEU A 362 -6.15 8.27 8.36
N LEU A 363 -5.05 7.83 8.96
CA LEU A 363 -4.98 6.57 9.71
C LEU A 363 -5.84 6.63 10.98
N GLY A 364 -5.83 7.75 11.71
CA GLY A 364 -6.65 7.94 12.90
C GLY A 364 -8.15 7.97 12.59
N GLY A 365 -8.54 8.60 11.49
CA GLY A 365 -9.92 8.65 11.03
C GLY A 365 -10.43 7.29 10.56
N LEU A 366 -9.72 6.63 9.65
CA LEU A 366 -10.06 5.29 9.16
C LEU A 366 -10.08 4.26 10.29
N GLY A 367 -9.04 4.25 11.14
CA GLY A 367 -8.96 3.37 12.30
C GLY A 367 -10.09 3.60 13.29
N GLY A 368 -10.46 4.87 13.54
CA GLY A 368 -11.59 5.23 14.39
C GLY A 368 -12.93 4.76 13.86
N ILE A 369 -13.17 4.91 12.56
CA ILE A 369 -14.38 4.41 11.90
C ILE A 369 -14.44 2.88 12.02
N CYS A 370 -13.36 2.18 11.70
CA CYS A 370 -13.31 0.72 11.80
C CYS A 370 -13.57 0.25 13.24
N LEU A 371 -12.95 0.89 14.24
CA LEU A 371 -13.15 0.56 15.65
C LEU A 371 -14.58 0.84 16.11
N ALA A 372 -15.21 1.93 15.63
CA ALA A 372 -16.59 2.24 15.92
C ALA A 372 -17.55 1.14 15.40
N PHE A 373 -17.33 0.67 14.18
CA PHE A 373 -18.09 -0.46 13.61
C PHE A 373 -17.80 -1.77 14.34
N PHE A 374 -16.54 -2.04 14.67
CA PHE A 374 -16.16 -3.22 15.43
C PHE A 374 -16.87 -3.27 16.78
N VAL A 375 -16.85 -2.17 17.54
CA VAL A 375 -17.55 -2.10 18.83
C VAL A 375 -19.06 -2.24 18.69
N ASP A 376 -19.68 -1.72 17.62
CA ASP A 376 -21.12 -1.90 17.41
C ASP A 376 -21.49 -3.31 16.89
N TYR A 377 -20.59 -3.97 16.16
CA TYR A 377 -20.76 -5.35 15.71
C TYR A 377 -20.85 -6.34 16.89
N PHE A 378 -20.08 -6.10 17.96
CA PHE A 378 -20.15 -6.90 19.18
C PHE A 378 -21.31 -6.52 20.14
N ASP A 379 -22.08 -5.47 19.82
CA ASP A 379 -23.24 -5.04 20.60
C ASP A 379 -24.47 -5.90 20.25
N ALA A 380 -24.72 -6.94 21.04
CA ALA A 380 -25.80 -7.92 20.86
C ALA A 380 -27.17 -7.49 21.43
N SER A 381 -27.34 -6.21 21.75
CA SER A 381 -28.62 -5.67 22.25
C SER A 381 -29.74 -5.74 21.21
N ILE A 382 -30.99 -5.77 21.68
CA ILE A 382 -32.19 -5.73 20.82
C ILE A 382 -32.37 -4.32 20.27
N LYS A 383 -32.35 -4.20 18.93
CA LYS A 383 -32.42 -2.92 18.20
C LYS A 383 -33.64 -2.83 17.28
N ILE A 384 -34.26 -3.96 16.92
CA ILE A 384 -35.41 -4.00 16.00
C ILE A 384 -36.48 -4.97 16.56
N PRO A 385 -37.78 -4.65 16.49
CA PRO A 385 -38.85 -5.58 16.86
C PRO A 385 -38.77 -6.94 16.15
N ASP A 386 -38.39 -6.94 14.86
CA ASP A 386 -38.15 -8.15 14.07
C ASP A 386 -37.06 -9.06 14.66
N ASP A 387 -36.13 -8.54 15.47
CA ASP A 387 -35.14 -9.36 16.18
C ASP A 387 -35.81 -10.35 17.13
N ILE A 388 -36.98 -9.97 17.70
CA ILE A 388 -37.75 -10.79 18.64
C ILE A 388 -38.60 -11.80 17.88
N GLU A 389 -39.37 -11.33 16.90
CA GLU A 389 -40.31 -12.19 16.15
C GLU A 389 -39.59 -13.14 15.18
N LYS A 390 -38.77 -12.61 14.27
CA LYS A 390 -38.06 -13.42 13.27
C LYS A 390 -36.76 -14.00 13.80
N GLY A 391 -36.01 -13.19 14.56
CA GLY A 391 -34.70 -13.59 15.06
C GLY A 391 -34.76 -14.62 16.19
N LEU A 392 -35.69 -14.43 17.12
CA LEU A 392 -35.83 -15.27 18.31
C LEU A 392 -37.10 -16.12 18.29
N GLY A 393 -38.02 -15.97 17.34
CA GLY A 393 -39.28 -16.72 17.27
C GLY A 393 -40.17 -16.54 18.51
N LEU A 394 -40.06 -15.40 19.18
CA LEU A 394 -40.89 -15.01 20.31
C LEU A 394 -41.98 -14.08 19.84
N GLU A 395 -43.18 -14.20 20.42
CA GLU A 395 -44.28 -13.32 20.05
C GLU A 395 -44.13 -11.95 20.73
N LEU A 396 -44.28 -10.86 19.96
CA LEU A 396 -44.23 -9.49 20.46
C LEU A 396 -45.64 -9.00 20.80
N TYR A 397 -45.92 -8.79 22.08
CA TYR A 397 -47.24 -8.36 22.56
C TYR A 397 -47.47 -6.85 22.47
N GLY A 398 -46.40 -6.08 22.44
CA GLY A 398 -46.51 -4.63 22.28
C GLY A 398 -45.17 -3.91 22.40
N ILE A 399 -45.19 -2.64 22.00
CA ILE A 399 -44.05 -1.73 22.08
C ILE A 399 -44.47 -0.52 22.90
N ILE A 400 -43.70 -0.20 23.95
CA ILE A 400 -43.98 0.92 24.83
C ILE A 400 -42.89 1.98 24.64
N PRO A 401 -43.23 3.20 24.17
CA PRO A 401 -42.28 4.28 24.04
C PRO A 401 -41.79 4.79 25.40
N VAL A 402 -40.66 5.51 25.39
CA VAL A 402 -40.24 6.32 26.53
C VAL A 402 -41.34 7.35 26.84
N ALA A 403 -41.91 7.28 28.04
CA ALA A 403 -42.83 8.30 28.53
C ALA A 403 -42.07 9.61 28.78
N GLU A 404 -42.46 10.68 28.11
CA GLU A 404 -41.96 12.03 28.40
C GLU A 404 -42.72 12.59 29.60
N PHE A 405 -42.24 12.30 30.82
CA PHE A 405 -42.78 12.94 32.01
C PHE A 405 -42.46 14.43 31.96
N GLY A 406 -43.49 15.28 31.80
CA GLY A 406 -43.33 16.72 31.86
C GLY A 406 -42.70 17.14 33.19
N LYS A 407 -41.79 18.12 33.17
CA LYS A 407 -41.01 18.64 34.32
C LYS A 407 -41.83 19.14 35.54
N LYS A 408 -43.16 18.98 35.56
CA LYS A 408 -44.07 19.59 36.53
C LYS A 408 -44.76 18.65 37.51
N ASP A 409 -44.50 17.34 37.47
CA ASP A 409 -45.09 16.44 38.46
C ASP A 409 -44.08 15.44 39.04
N PRO A 410 -43.59 15.65 40.28
CA PRO A 410 -42.76 14.68 40.98
C PRO A 410 -43.54 13.43 41.41
N SER A 411 -44.86 13.40 41.22
CA SER A 411 -45.75 12.29 41.60
C SER A 411 -46.16 11.37 40.44
N GLY A 412 -45.40 11.37 39.33
CA GLY A 412 -45.67 10.62 38.10
C GLY A 412 -45.54 9.10 38.21
N TYR A 413 -46.48 8.43 38.87
CA TYR A 413 -46.42 6.99 39.15
C TYR A 413 -47.15 6.11 38.11
N SER A 414 -48.13 6.67 37.41
CA SER A 414 -48.87 6.02 36.33
C SER A 414 -48.89 6.94 35.11
N ILE A 415 -48.61 6.37 33.94
CA ILE A 415 -48.68 7.02 32.63
C ILE A 415 -50.07 7.63 32.41
N PHE A 416 -51.09 7.07 33.06
CA PHE A 416 -52.48 7.53 33.01
C PHE A 416 -52.81 8.73 33.92
N HIS A 417 -51.92 9.08 34.87
CA HIS A 417 -52.14 10.20 35.78
C HIS A 417 -51.64 11.54 35.25
N THR A 418 -50.58 11.51 34.44
CA THR A 418 -49.89 12.72 33.98
C THR A 418 -50.46 13.24 32.65
N ASP A 419 -50.84 12.34 31.73
CA ASP A 419 -51.46 12.71 30.45
C ASP A 419 -52.18 11.49 29.82
N ASN A 420 -53.51 11.48 29.94
CA ASN A 420 -54.36 10.35 29.50
C ASN A 420 -54.31 10.13 27.97
N HIS A 421 -53.78 11.09 27.19
CA HIS A 421 -53.63 11.02 25.73
C HIS A 421 -52.17 10.90 25.26
N SER A 422 -51.23 10.59 26.18
CA SER A 422 -49.83 10.39 25.78
C SER A 422 -49.65 9.15 24.88
N ALA A 423 -48.64 9.21 24.03
CA ALA A 423 -48.17 8.09 23.19
C ALA A 423 -47.94 6.79 24.01
N ALA A 424 -47.42 6.93 25.23
CA ALA A 424 -47.20 5.80 26.13
C ALA A 424 -48.51 5.27 26.73
N ALA A 425 -49.47 6.13 27.09
CA ALA A 425 -50.78 5.71 27.59
C ALA A 425 -51.53 4.88 26.54
N GLU A 426 -51.53 5.34 25.29
CA GLU A 426 -52.20 4.63 24.20
C GLU A 426 -51.52 3.30 23.88
N SER A 427 -50.19 3.24 23.95
CA SER A 427 -49.45 1.99 23.82
C SER A 427 -49.79 0.98 24.92
N VAL A 428 -50.01 1.43 26.16
CA VAL A 428 -50.45 0.55 27.25
C VAL A 428 -51.91 0.11 27.08
N ARG A 429 -52.81 0.96 26.56
CA ARG A 429 -54.19 0.55 26.21
C ARG A 429 -54.21 -0.49 25.10
N ALA A 430 -53.38 -0.32 24.08
CA ALA A 430 -53.21 -1.30 23.01
C ALA A 430 -52.68 -2.63 23.57
N LEU A 431 -51.65 -2.58 24.42
CA LEU A 431 -51.10 -3.75 25.10
C LEU A 431 -52.18 -4.47 25.92
N ARG A 432 -52.95 -3.73 26.73
CA ARG A 432 -54.08 -4.28 27.49
C ARG A 432 -55.06 -5.04 26.61
N THR A 433 -55.48 -4.44 25.48
CA THR A 433 -56.43 -5.08 24.56
C THR A 433 -55.85 -6.37 23.96
N ALA A 434 -54.57 -6.35 23.56
CA ALA A 434 -53.88 -7.53 23.04
C ALA A 434 -53.75 -8.65 24.09
N LEU A 435 -53.37 -8.31 25.32
CA LEU A 435 -53.25 -9.26 26.42
C LEU A 435 -54.60 -9.82 26.85
N LEU A 436 -55.66 -9.00 26.91
CA LEU A 436 -57.00 -9.46 27.25
C LEU A 436 -57.52 -10.50 26.26
N PHE A 437 -57.33 -10.25 24.96
CA PHE A 437 -57.73 -11.17 23.90
C PHE A 437 -57.03 -12.53 24.05
N LYS A 438 -55.71 -12.51 24.28
CA LYS A 438 -54.92 -13.73 24.50
C LYS A 438 -55.29 -14.43 25.80
N LEU A 439 -55.53 -13.68 26.88
CA LEU A 439 -55.90 -14.24 28.19
C LEU A 439 -57.25 -14.99 28.10
N ARG A 440 -58.20 -14.47 27.32
CA ARG A 440 -59.49 -15.14 27.08
C ARG A 440 -59.41 -16.42 26.24
N GLN A 441 -58.37 -16.58 25.42
CA GLN A 441 -58.13 -17.85 24.70
C GLN A 441 -57.66 -18.95 25.64
N VAL A 442 -57.08 -18.57 26.78
CA VAL A 442 -56.71 -19.50 27.83
C VAL A 442 -57.96 -19.83 28.68
N SER A 443 -58.37 -21.11 28.70
CA SER A 443 -59.53 -21.53 29.50
C SER A 443 -59.33 -21.19 30.98
N GLY A 444 -60.22 -20.34 31.52
CA GLY A 444 -60.14 -19.86 32.90
C GLY A 444 -59.01 -18.87 33.16
N GLY A 445 -58.46 -18.25 32.11
CA GLY A 445 -57.35 -17.31 32.20
C GLY A 445 -57.69 -16.05 32.99
N ARG A 446 -57.03 -15.85 34.13
CA ARG A 446 -57.17 -14.64 34.97
C ARG A 446 -55.83 -14.06 35.42
N VAL A 447 -54.77 -14.87 35.48
CA VAL A 447 -53.49 -14.48 36.09
C VAL A 447 -52.45 -14.16 35.01
N ILE A 448 -51.94 -12.92 35.01
CA ILE A 448 -50.85 -12.44 34.15
C ILE A 448 -49.62 -12.22 35.02
N LEU A 449 -48.54 -12.93 34.72
CA LEU A 449 -47.23 -12.75 35.36
C LEU A 449 -46.35 -11.84 34.51
N ILE A 450 -45.83 -10.78 35.11
CA ILE A 450 -44.91 -9.83 34.47
C ILE A 450 -43.53 -10.03 35.09
N THR A 451 -42.55 -10.29 34.24
CA THR A 451 -41.15 -10.45 34.64
C THR A 451 -40.24 -9.88 33.55
N SER A 452 -38.93 -9.90 33.77
CA SER A 452 -37.95 -9.38 32.84
C SER A 452 -36.68 -10.22 32.88
N PRO A 453 -35.95 -10.41 31.76
CA PRO A 453 -34.68 -11.13 31.78
C PRO A 453 -33.66 -10.54 32.77
N ASN A 454 -33.57 -9.21 32.86
CA ASN A 454 -32.61 -8.52 33.73
C ASN A 454 -33.30 -7.51 34.67
N PRO A 455 -32.63 -7.09 35.75
CA PRO A 455 -33.08 -5.95 36.55
C PRO A 455 -33.18 -4.65 35.74
N GLU A 456 -34.06 -3.72 36.18
CA GLU A 456 -34.22 -2.37 35.60
C GLU A 456 -34.71 -2.30 34.14
N GLU A 457 -35.49 -3.29 33.70
CA GLU A 457 -36.13 -3.30 32.38
C GLU A 457 -37.54 -2.65 32.38
N GLY A 458 -38.05 -2.30 33.56
CA GLY A 458 -39.30 -1.57 33.75
C GLY A 458 -40.52 -2.45 34.07
N LYS A 459 -40.31 -3.70 34.52
CA LYS A 459 -41.35 -4.67 34.94
C LYS A 459 -42.44 -4.08 35.83
N SER A 460 -42.07 -3.51 36.98
CA SER A 460 -42.99 -2.95 37.96
C SER A 460 -43.78 -1.76 37.41
N THR A 461 -43.13 -0.94 36.58
CA THR A 461 -43.79 0.19 35.91
C THR A 461 -44.83 -0.30 34.90
N ILE A 462 -44.51 -1.30 34.08
CA ILE A 462 -45.47 -1.84 33.12
C ILE A 462 -46.59 -2.59 33.85
N ALA A 463 -46.29 -3.33 34.91
CA ALA A 463 -47.28 -4.04 35.71
C ALA A 463 -48.33 -3.10 36.32
N LEU A 464 -47.87 -2.02 36.96
CA LEU A 464 -48.74 -1.02 37.53
C LEU A 464 -49.62 -0.35 36.46
N ASN A 465 -49.03 0.08 35.35
CA ASN A 465 -49.76 0.76 34.28
C ASN A 465 -50.74 -0.18 33.58
N LEU A 466 -50.38 -1.44 33.36
CA LEU A 466 -51.28 -2.42 32.77
C LEU A 466 -52.47 -2.72 33.69
N ALA A 467 -52.23 -2.91 34.99
CA ALA A 467 -53.29 -3.10 35.97
C ALA A 467 -54.23 -1.90 36.03
N ALA A 468 -53.69 -0.67 36.01
CA ALA A 468 -54.49 0.55 35.92
C ALA A 468 -55.32 0.61 34.62
N ALA A 469 -54.76 0.21 33.49
CA ALA A 469 -55.46 0.17 32.21
C ALA A 469 -56.61 -0.85 32.20
N PHE A 470 -56.46 -2.00 32.89
CA PHE A 470 -57.54 -2.97 33.07
C PHE A 470 -58.66 -2.42 33.97
N ALA A 471 -58.31 -1.74 35.06
CA ALA A 471 -59.29 -1.12 35.96
C ALA A 471 -60.09 0.01 35.28
N GLN A 472 -59.50 0.74 34.32
CA GLN A 472 -60.23 1.72 33.49
C GLN A 472 -61.38 1.10 32.67
N ASN A 473 -61.37 -0.22 32.45
CA ASN A 473 -62.46 -0.94 31.77
C ASN A 473 -63.47 -1.56 32.75
N HIS A 474 -63.53 -1.10 34.00
CA HIS A 474 -64.44 -1.60 35.06
C HIS A 474 -64.29 -3.11 35.34
N MET A 475 -63.09 -3.66 35.14
CA MET A 475 -62.78 -5.02 35.59
C MET A 475 -62.23 -4.99 36.99
N ASP A 476 -62.56 -5.99 37.80
CA ASP A 476 -61.99 -6.13 39.15
C ASP A 476 -60.55 -6.63 39.04
N VAL A 477 -59.59 -5.73 39.29
CA VAL A 477 -58.16 -5.99 39.11
C VAL A 477 -57.46 -6.09 40.46
N LEU A 478 -56.60 -7.10 40.61
CA LEU A 478 -55.65 -7.21 41.70
C LEU A 478 -54.22 -7.11 41.17
N LEU A 479 -53.47 -6.10 41.62
CA LEU A 479 -52.04 -6.01 41.42
C LEU A 479 -51.32 -6.60 42.64
N VAL A 480 -50.43 -7.58 42.41
CA VAL A 480 -49.66 -8.25 43.46
C VAL A 480 -48.17 -7.98 43.25
N ASP A 481 -47.50 -7.47 44.27
CA ASP A 481 -46.03 -7.41 44.31
C ASP A 481 -45.49 -8.78 44.72
N ALA A 482 -45.15 -9.59 43.73
CA ALA A 482 -44.59 -10.93 43.91
C ALA A 482 -43.04 -10.93 43.86
N ASP A 483 -42.39 -9.75 43.83
CA ASP A 483 -40.95 -9.61 44.03
C ASP A 483 -40.64 -9.59 45.54
N LEU A 484 -40.74 -10.77 46.17
CA LEU A 484 -40.55 -10.95 47.62
C LEU A 484 -39.10 -10.69 48.09
N ARG A 485 -38.17 -10.48 47.16
CA ARG A 485 -36.75 -10.17 47.45
C ARG A 485 -36.48 -8.68 47.45
N LYS A 486 -36.96 -7.96 46.44
CA LYS A 486 -36.73 -6.52 46.26
C LYS A 486 -38.02 -5.81 45.86
N PRO A 487 -39.03 -5.75 46.75
CA PRO A 487 -40.32 -5.18 46.41
C PRO A 487 -40.20 -3.69 46.11
N HIS A 488 -40.86 -3.26 45.04
CA HIS A 488 -40.76 -1.89 44.52
C HIS A 488 -42.13 -1.26 44.22
N LEU A 489 -43.22 -2.05 44.12
CA LEU A 489 -44.53 -1.50 43.79
C LEU A 489 -45.08 -0.61 44.90
N HIS A 490 -44.86 -0.94 46.16
CA HIS A 490 -45.30 -0.10 47.29
C HIS A 490 -44.71 1.33 47.21
N LYS A 491 -43.46 1.46 46.76
CA LYS A 491 -42.81 2.76 46.53
C LYS A 491 -43.43 3.52 45.36
N LEU A 492 -43.75 2.81 44.28
CA LEU A 492 -44.45 3.40 43.12
C LEU A 492 -45.89 3.81 43.47
N LEU A 493 -46.53 3.10 44.39
CA LEU A 493 -47.89 3.39 44.83
C LEU A 493 -47.97 4.36 46.02
N GLN A 494 -46.82 4.79 46.57
CA GLN A 494 -46.73 5.58 47.81
C GLN A 494 -47.49 4.95 49.00
N THR A 495 -47.43 3.62 49.09
CA THR A 495 -48.05 2.87 50.18
C THR A 495 -46.97 2.17 51.01
N ASP A 496 -47.28 1.87 52.26
CA ASP A 496 -46.40 1.05 53.09
C ASP A 496 -46.42 -0.39 52.59
N ASN A 497 -45.25 -1.02 52.50
CA ASN A 497 -45.15 -2.44 52.12
C ASN A 497 -45.90 -3.34 53.12
N GLY A 498 -45.91 -2.95 54.41
CA GLY A 498 -46.76 -3.51 55.46
C GLY A 498 -46.91 -5.02 55.46
N ILE A 499 -48.13 -5.49 55.72
CA ILE A 499 -48.54 -6.89 55.56
C ILE A 499 -48.82 -7.15 54.08
N GLY A 500 -48.33 -8.27 53.54
CA GLY A 500 -48.51 -8.60 52.13
C GLY A 500 -48.48 -10.09 51.81
N LEU A 501 -48.10 -10.43 50.57
CA LEU A 501 -48.11 -11.79 50.03
C LEU A 501 -47.31 -12.78 50.89
N SER A 502 -46.11 -12.41 51.34
CA SER A 502 -45.29 -13.29 52.19
C SER A 502 -45.99 -13.64 53.50
N ASP A 503 -46.62 -12.66 54.16
CA ASP A 503 -47.28 -12.86 55.45
C ASP A 503 -48.55 -13.74 55.33
N ILE A 504 -49.23 -13.69 54.18
CA ILE A 504 -50.37 -14.60 53.86
C ILE A 504 -49.87 -16.03 53.64
N LEU A 505 -48.78 -16.19 52.88
CA LEU A 505 -48.20 -17.51 52.59
C LEU A 505 -47.67 -18.18 53.87
N GLU A 506 -47.15 -17.40 54.81
CA GLU A 506 -46.75 -17.86 56.15
C GLU A 506 -47.93 -18.02 57.12
N GLN A 507 -49.17 -17.79 56.68
CA GLN A 507 -50.40 -17.88 57.48
C GLN A 507 -50.46 -16.95 58.71
N ARG A 508 -49.70 -15.85 58.70
CA ARG A 508 -49.73 -14.86 59.79
C ARG A 508 -50.96 -13.98 59.74
N VAL A 509 -51.52 -13.77 58.54
CA VAL A 509 -52.65 -12.87 58.29
C VAL A 509 -53.62 -13.47 57.26
N GLN A 510 -54.91 -13.14 57.37
CA GLN A 510 -55.92 -13.58 56.40
C GLN A 510 -55.87 -12.75 55.10
N THR A 511 -56.23 -13.37 53.96
CA THR A 511 -56.21 -12.75 52.62
C THR A 511 -56.92 -11.39 52.59
N SER A 512 -58.10 -11.27 53.20
CA SER A 512 -58.91 -10.04 53.22
C SER A 512 -58.29 -8.88 54.00
N GLN A 513 -57.40 -9.15 54.96
CA GLN A 513 -56.75 -8.14 55.79
C GLN A 513 -55.49 -7.55 55.14
N ALA A 514 -54.87 -8.29 54.22
CA ALA A 514 -53.64 -7.92 53.54
C ALA A 514 -53.89 -7.15 52.22
N ILE A 515 -55.06 -7.34 51.60
CA ILE A 515 -55.43 -6.62 50.38
C ILE A 515 -55.81 -5.19 50.75
N LYS A 516 -55.02 -4.23 50.28
CA LYS A 516 -55.29 -2.81 50.47
C LYS A 516 -56.14 -2.29 49.31
N GLN A 517 -57.27 -1.68 49.64
CA GLN A 517 -58.09 -0.95 48.68
C GLN A 517 -57.49 0.43 48.38
N ARG A 518 -57.26 0.69 47.08
CA ARG A 518 -57.18 1.99 46.37
C ARG A 518 -55.95 2.90 46.51
N PRO A 519 -55.24 3.09 45.38
CA PRO A 519 -54.58 4.35 45.02
C PRO A 519 -55.29 5.12 43.88
N PHE A 520 -56.16 4.49 43.07
CA PHE A 520 -56.68 5.09 41.83
C PHE A 520 -58.21 5.04 41.64
N ASN A 521 -58.83 3.86 41.56
CA ASN A 521 -60.28 3.66 41.31
C ASN A 521 -60.86 2.56 42.23
N SER A 522 -62.19 2.42 42.29
CA SER A 522 -62.90 1.39 43.09
C SER A 522 -62.55 -0.05 42.74
N GLU A 523 -62.23 -0.30 41.48
CA GLU A 523 -62.02 -1.61 40.87
C GLU A 523 -60.54 -2.06 40.92
N PHE A 524 -59.65 -1.25 41.50
CA PHE A 524 -58.21 -1.53 41.60
C PHE A 524 -57.80 -1.88 43.04
N ASN A 525 -57.35 -3.11 43.23
CA ASN A 525 -56.87 -3.64 44.50
C ASN A 525 -55.37 -3.91 44.45
N PHE A 526 -54.68 -3.72 45.57
CA PHE A 526 -53.24 -3.93 45.68
C PHE A 526 -52.90 -4.88 46.83
N LEU A 527 -52.07 -5.87 46.53
CA LEU A 527 -51.44 -6.74 47.52
C LEU A 527 -49.92 -6.49 47.47
N GLY A 528 -49.39 -5.93 48.55
CA GLY A 528 -47.93 -5.72 48.70
C GLY A 528 -47.18 -7.04 48.84
N ALA A 529 -45.86 -6.98 48.78
CA ALA A 529 -45.02 -8.17 48.95
C ALA A 529 -44.99 -8.64 50.40
N GLY A 530 -45.12 -7.71 51.35
CA GLY A 530 -45.04 -8.00 52.78
C GLY A 530 -43.59 -8.04 53.28
N THR A 531 -43.36 -8.82 54.33
CA THR A 531 -42.02 -9.07 54.88
C THR A 531 -41.07 -9.63 53.81
N ILE A 532 -39.88 -9.04 53.67
CA ILE A 532 -38.84 -9.47 52.70
C ILE A 532 -38.34 -10.87 53.07
N LEU A 533 -38.24 -11.76 52.08
CA LEU A 533 -37.84 -13.15 52.28
C LEU A 533 -36.47 -13.46 51.65
N ASP A 534 -35.65 -14.24 52.37
CA ASP A 534 -34.37 -14.75 51.84
C ASP A 534 -34.56 -15.94 50.89
N HIS A 535 -35.58 -16.78 51.16
CA HIS A 535 -35.90 -18.02 50.41
C HIS A 535 -37.37 -18.10 49.91
N PRO A 536 -37.83 -17.15 49.08
CA PRO A 536 -39.20 -17.10 48.58
C PRO A 536 -39.64 -18.30 47.72
N THR A 537 -38.73 -19.00 47.06
CA THR A 537 -39.07 -20.16 46.20
C THR A 537 -39.82 -21.24 46.97
N GLU A 538 -39.40 -21.53 48.20
CA GLU A 538 -39.96 -22.59 49.04
C GLU A 538 -41.39 -22.28 49.46
N LEU A 539 -41.64 -21.03 49.86
CA LEU A 539 -42.97 -20.54 50.28
C LEU A 539 -43.96 -20.49 49.12
N ILE A 540 -43.52 -20.08 47.92
CA ILE A 540 -44.38 -20.04 46.72
C ILE A 540 -44.72 -21.46 46.23
N GLY A 541 -43.85 -22.44 46.47
CA GLY A 541 -44.07 -23.84 46.10
C GLY A 541 -45.01 -24.63 47.02
N MET A 542 -45.44 -24.06 48.15
CA MET A 542 -46.28 -24.78 49.11
C MET A 542 -47.75 -24.84 48.65
N GLU A 543 -48.50 -25.82 49.17
CA GLU A 543 -49.93 -26.01 48.86
C GLU A 543 -50.77 -24.76 49.19
N GLN A 544 -50.36 -23.98 50.19
CA GLN A 544 -50.99 -22.71 50.58
C GLN A 544 -51.03 -21.70 49.43
N ALA A 545 -49.95 -21.59 48.63
CA ALA A 545 -49.91 -20.68 47.49
C ALA A 545 -50.96 -21.05 46.44
N GLY A 546 -51.12 -22.35 46.16
CA GLY A 546 -52.16 -22.86 45.27
C GLY A 546 -53.57 -22.52 45.74
N ARG A 547 -53.85 -22.68 47.04
CA ARG A 547 -55.15 -22.31 47.64
C ARG A 547 -55.41 -20.81 47.56
N LEU A 548 -54.40 -19.99 47.84
CA LEU A 548 -54.49 -18.53 47.74
C LEU A 548 -54.81 -18.10 46.30
N PHE A 549 -54.06 -18.57 45.29
CA PHE A 549 -54.35 -18.19 43.91
C PHE A 549 -55.70 -18.72 43.41
N ALA A 550 -56.16 -19.86 43.90
CA ALA A 550 -57.51 -20.36 43.62
C ALA A 550 -58.61 -19.46 44.23
N GLU A 551 -58.41 -18.99 45.47
CA GLU A 551 -59.30 -18.03 46.13
C GLU A 551 -59.34 -16.69 45.36
N LEU A 552 -58.17 -16.12 45.03
CA LEU A 552 -58.06 -14.86 44.30
C LEU A 552 -58.69 -14.96 42.91
N ARG A 553 -58.54 -16.09 42.22
CA ARG A 553 -59.19 -16.36 40.94
C ARG A 553 -60.72 -16.32 41.01
N GLY A 554 -61.33 -16.54 42.18
CA GLY A 554 -62.78 -16.42 42.36
C GLY A 554 -63.27 -14.98 42.52
N GLN A 555 -62.41 -14.08 43.01
CA GLN A 555 -62.77 -12.72 43.43
C GLN A 555 -62.44 -11.65 42.39
N TYR A 556 -61.45 -11.88 41.53
CA TYR A 556 -60.98 -10.88 40.57
C TYR A 556 -61.11 -11.37 39.12
N ASP A 557 -61.35 -10.44 38.21
CA ASP A 557 -61.38 -10.70 36.77
C ASP A 557 -59.96 -10.87 36.22
N VAL A 558 -59.04 -10.00 36.66
CA VAL A 558 -57.64 -10.01 36.23
C VAL A 558 -56.70 -9.83 37.42
N ILE A 559 -55.72 -10.71 37.54
CA ILE A 559 -54.68 -10.65 38.57
C ILE A 559 -53.35 -10.41 37.85
N VAL A 560 -52.68 -9.30 38.18
CA VAL A 560 -51.36 -8.94 37.61
C VAL A 560 -50.30 -9.16 38.68
N LEU A 561 -49.35 -10.06 38.42
CA LEU A 561 -48.24 -10.35 39.31
C LEU A 561 -46.98 -9.65 38.80
N ASP A 562 -46.37 -8.76 39.59
CA ASP A 562 -45.03 -8.23 39.32
C ASP A 562 -43.99 -9.11 40.01
N ALA A 563 -43.15 -9.80 39.25
CA ALA A 563 -42.19 -10.75 39.78
C ALA A 563 -40.74 -10.29 39.55
N SER A 564 -39.81 -10.88 40.32
CA SER A 564 -38.38 -10.63 40.19
C SER A 564 -37.84 -10.95 38.78
N PRO A 565 -36.64 -10.45 38.39
CA PRO A 565 -36.06 -10.76 37.09
C PRO A 565 -35.75 -12.25 36.93
N PHE A 566 -36.19 -12.84 35.82
CA PHE A 566 -36.17 -14.29 35.59
C PHE A 566 -34.75 -14.89 35.62
N LEU A 567 -33.78 -14.31 34.92
CA LEU A 567 -32.42 -14.89 34.87
C LEU A 567 -31.66 -14.73 36.20
N ALA A 568 -32.17 -13.91 37.12
CA ALA A 568 -31.54 -13.70 38.41
C ALA A 568 -32.00 -14.71 39.46
N VAL A 569 -33.18 -15.32 39.31
CA VAL A 569 -33.84 -16.05 40.41
C VAL A 569 -34.78 -17.18 39.95
N ALA A 570 -34.79 -18.29 40.68
CA ALA A 570 -35.68 -19.44 40.41
C ALA A 570 -37.17 -19.19 40.73
N ASP A 571 -37.50 -18.23 41.58
CA ASP A 571 -38.87 -17.96 42.09
C ASP A 571 -39.89 -17.77 40.97
N VAL A 572 -39.49 -17.11 39.88
CA VAL A 572 -40.36 -16.82 38.73
C VAL A 572 -40.82 -18.11 38.03
N SER A 573 -39.98 -19.15 38.01
CA SER A 573 -40.33 -20.44 37.41
C SER A 573 -41.47 -21.09 38.19
N VAL A 574 -41.40 -21.09 39.52
CA VAL A 574 -42.46 -21.66 40.37
C VAL A 574 -43.72 -20.78 40.31
N LEU A 575 -43.57 -19.46 40.37
CA LEU A 575 -44.70 -18.53 40.27
C LEU A 575 -45.42 -18.63 38.93
N SER A 576 -44.69 -18.97 37.85
CA SER A 576 -45.27 -19.16 36.52
C SER A 576 -46.24 -20.34 36.42
N GLU A 577 -46.18 -21.31 37.34
CA GLU A 577 -47.15 -22.43 37.38
C GLU A 577 -48.55 -21.97 37.77
N TYR A 578 -48.67 -20.89 38.55
CA TYR A 578 -49.95 -20.30 38.94
C TYR A 578 -50.46 -19.27 37.92
N ALA A 579 -49.61 -18.87 36.97
CA ALA A 579 -49.92 -17.89 35.94
C ALA A 579 -50.51 -18.54 34.68
N ASP A 580 -51.51 -17.89 34.08
CA ASP A 580 -52.07 -18.32 32.81
C ASP A 580 -51.28 -17.76 31.61
N MET A 581 -50.63 -16.62 31.82
CA MET A 581 -49.83 -15.94 30.81
C MET A 581 -48.58 -15.31 31.44
N VAL A 582 -47.45 -15.40 30.75
CA VAL A 582 -46.19 -14.77 31.17
C VAL A 582 -45.76 -13.70 30.17
N VAL A 583 -45.49 -12.50 30.64
CA VAL A 583 -45.09 -11.35 29.82
C VAL A 583 -43.69 -10.92 30.23
N PHE A 584 -42.74 -11.03 29.29
CA PHE A 584 -41.35 -10.60 29.48
C PHE A 584 -41.16 -9.17 29.02
N ILE A 585 -40.73 -8.30 29.92
CA ILE A 585 -40.38 -6.92 29.58
C ILE A 585 -38.92 -6.87 29.13
N ALA A 586 -38.69 -6.59 27.85
CA ALA A 586 -37.36 -6.36 27.31
C ALA A 586 -37.15 -4.86 27.10
N ARG A 587 -36.07 -4.30 27.63
CA ARG A 587 -35.70 -2.90 27.41
C ARG A 587 -34.91 -2.72 26.12
N TYR A 588 -35.34 -1.76 25.31
CA TYR A 588 -34.71 -1.37 24.05
C TYR A 588 -33.25 -0.92 24.23
N HIS A 589 -32.33 -1.36 23.34
CA HIS A 589 -30.87 -1.13 23.40
C HIS A 589 -30.14 -1.59 24.68
N LYS A 590 -30.82 -2.25 25.64
CA LYS A 590 -30.19 -2.72 26.89
C LYS A 590 -30.25 -4.24 27.04
N THR A 591 -31.35 -4.87 26.62
CA THR A 591 -31.54 -6.32 26.75
C THR A 591 -30.73 -7.05 25.68
N ASP A 592 -29.89 -8.02 26.09
CA ASP A 592 -29.14 -8.88 25.17
C ASP A 592 -30.06 -9.93 24.53
N LYS A 593 -29.95 -10.13 23.22
CA LYS A 593 -30.71 -11.16 22.48
C LYS A 593 -30.50 -12.56 23.06
N ARG A 594 -29.32 -12.85 23.61
CA ARG A 594 -29.00 -14.14 24.26
C ARG A 594 -29.89 -14.40 25.46
N HIS A 595 -30.18 -13.37 26.26
CA HIS A 595 -31.00 -13.51 27.46
C HIS A 595 -32.45 -13.86 27.11
N LEU A 596 -33.00 -13.28 26.03
CA LEU A 596 -34.31 -13.67 25.52
C LEU A 596 -34.31 -15.07 24.88
N LYS A 597 -33.19 -15.49 24.28
CA LYS A 597 -33.03 -16.86 23.77
C LYS A 597 -33.08 -17.89 24.92
N ASP A 598 -32.46 -17.57 26.05
CA ASP A 598 -32.51 -18.41 27.24
C ASP A 598 -33.93 -18.48 27.83
N VAL A 599 -34.63 -17.34 27.88
CA VAL A 599 -36.06 -17.30 28.24
C VAL A 599 -36.88 -18.20 27.31
N ARG A 600 -36.70 -18.10 25.99
CA ARG A 600 -37.42 -18.95 25.04
C ARG A 600 -37.17 -20.43 25.32
N ARG A 601 -35.92 -20.82 25.55
CA ARG A 601 -35.54 -22.22 25.81
C ARG A 601 -36.25 -22.74 27.07
N LEU A 602 -36.16 -22.00 28.17
CA LEU A 602 -36.71 -22.43 29.46
C LEU A 602 -38.24 -22.46 29.46
N PHE A 603 -38.90 -21.49 28.82
CA PHE A 603 -40.36 -21.42 28.77
C PHE A 603 -40.98 -22.28 27.67
N SER A 604 -40.18 -22.77 26.71
CA SER A 604 -40.62 -23.83 25.80
C SER A 604 -40.68 -25.20 26.47
N GLU A 605 -39.93 -25.40 27.57
CA GLU A 605 -39.91 -26.64 28.35
C GLU A 605 -40.95 -26.61 29.50
N ALA A 606 -41.31 -25.42 29.98
CA ALA A 606 -42.32 -25.23 31.03
C ALA A 606 -43.76 -25.38 30.50
N ARG A 607 -44.69 -25.83 31.37
CA ARG A 607 -46.13 -26.03 31.03
C ARG A 607 -46.93 -24.74 30.97
N ILE A 608 -46.40 -23.71 30.32
CA ILE A 608 -47.00 -22.37 30.32
C ILE A 608 -47.90 -22.23 29.10
N LYS A 609 -49.13 -21.77 29.34
CA LYS A 609 -50.18 -21.74 28.32
C LYS A 609 -49.94 -20.66 27.26
N SER A 610 -49.36 -19.52 27.65
CA SER A 610 -49.04 -18.41 26.75
C SER A 610 -47.90 -17.56 27.28
N PHE A 611 -46.91 -17.21 26.46
CA PHE A 611 -45.87 -16.26 26.82
C PHE A 611 -45.40 -15.40 25.64
N GLY A 612 -44.99 -14.17 25.92
CA GLY A 612 -44.53 -13.23 24.91
C GLY A 612 -43.74 -12.07 25.50
N VAL A 613 -43.23 -11.20 24.62
CA VAL A 613 -42.32 -10.11 24.99
C VAL A 613 -42.99 -8.77 24.76
N VAL A 614 -42.74 -7.81 25.66
CA VAL A 614 -43.07 -6.39 25.47
C VAL A 614 -41.76 -5.61 25.41
N LEU A 615 -41.59 -4.84 24.32
CA LEU A 615 -40.40 -4.01 24.13
C LEU A 615 -40.63 -2.64 24.76
N ASN A 616 -39.94 -2.34 25.86
CA ASN A 616 -40.12 -1.14 26.67
C ASN A 616 -39.04 -0.08 26.41
N GLN A 617 -39.40 1.18 26.67
CA GLN A 617 -38.55 2.38 26.53
C GLN A 617 -37.99 2.60 25.11
N VAL A 618 -38.83 2.41 24.10
CA VAL A 618 -38.44 2.72 22.72
C VAL A 618 -38.39 4.24 22.51
N SER A 619 -37.28 4.75 21.97
CA SER A 619 -37.10 6.20 21.81
C SER A 619 -37.88 6.74 20.60
N PRO A 620 -38.73 7.78 20.77
CA PRO A 620 -39.47 8.39 19.64
C PRO A 620 -38.59 9.08 18.59
N ARG A 621 -37.34 9.42 18.94
CA ARG A 621 -36.38 10.09 18.05
C ARG A 621 -35.76 9.15 17.02
N GLU A 622 -35.80 7.84 17.25
CA GLU A 622 -35.42 6.82 16.28
C GLU A 622 -36.63 6.53 15.37
N LYS A 623 -37.02 7.53 14.57
CA LYS A 623 -38.14 7.53 13.61
C LYS A 623 -37.90 6.58 12.43
N ASN A 624 -37.75 5.28 12.70
CA ASN A 624 -37.59 4.25 11.67
C ASN A 624 -38.94 3.85 11.06
N HIS A 625 -38.86 3.36 9.82
CA HIS A 625 -39.97 2.76 9.05
C HIS A 625 -40.71 1.65 9.84
N TYR A 626 -39.98 0.93 10.72
CA TYR A 626 -40.54 -0.11 11.59
C TYR A 626 -41.46 0.42 12.69
N TYR A 627 -41.09 1.54 13.32
CA TYR A 627 -41.97 2.21 14.29
C TYR A 627 -43.22 2.71 13.55
N HIS A 628 -43.05 3.31 12.37
CA HIS A 628 -44.18 3.80 11.56
C HIS A 628 -45.15 2.70 11.12
N ARG A 629 -44.66 1.48 10.81
CA ARG A 629 -45.51 0.34 10.40
C ARG A 629 -46.37 -0.19 11.55
N TYR A 630 -45.82 -0.24 12.77
CA TYR A 630 -46.56 -0.70 13.95
C TYR A 630 -47.42 0.40 14.60
N TYR A 631 -47.04 1.68 14.48
CA TYR A 631 -47.79 2.81 15.04
C TYR A 631 -49.02 3.21 14.20
N TYR A 632 -48.94 3.16 12.86
CA TYR A 632 -49.99 3.72 11.99
C TYR A 632 -51.09 2.73 11.56
N TYR A 633 -50.90 1.42 11.70
CA TYR A 633 -51.97 0.46 11.36
C TYR A 633 -53.09 0.39 12.42
N GLY A 634 -52.93 1.06 13.57
CA GLY A 634 -53.93 1.12 14.64
C GLY A 634 -54.72 2.44 14.74
N TYR A 635 -54.34 3.51 14.03
CA TYR A 635 -55.00 4.82 14.17
C TYR A 635 -55.12 5.54 12.82
N GLY A 636 -56.37 5.70 12.36
CA GLY A 636 -56.73 6.67 11.34
C GLY A 636 -56.88 8.04 11.99
N GLU A 637 -55.79 8.82 12.06
CA GLU A 637 -55.90 10.26 12.32
C GLU A 637 -55.30 11.05 11.16
N GLN A 638 -56.10 12.01 10.68
CA GLN A 638 -55.78 12.92 9.59
C GLN A 638 -54.62 13.83 9.99
N LYS A 639 -53.64 13.93 9.09
CA LYS A 639 -52.57 14.93 9.17
C LYS A 639 -53.17 16.32 9.36
N PRO A 640 -52.65 17.16 10.28
CA PRO A 640 -52.96 18.58 10.24
C PRO A 640 -52.39 19.15 8.93
N ALA A 641 -53.24 19.91 8.23
CA ALA A 641 -52.88 20.59 6.99
C ALA A 641 -51.67 21.49 7.23
N ARG A 642 -50.73 21.45 6.28
CA ARG A 642 -49.51 22.24 6.27
C ARG A 642 -49.77 23.73 6.11
#